data_AF-W2YQ94-F1
#
_entry.id   AF-W2YQ94-F1
#
_cell.length_a   1.000
_cell.length_b   1.000
_cell.length_c   1.000
_cell.angle_alpha   90.00
_cell.angle_beta   90.00
_cell.angle_gamma   90.00
#
_symmetry.space_group_name_H-M   'P 1'
#
loop_
_entity.id
_entity.type
_entity.pdbx_description
1 polymer ?
#
loop_
_entity_poly.entity_id
_entity_poly.type
_entity_poly.pdbx_seq_one_letter_code
_entity_poly.pdbx_strand_id
1 'polypeptide(L)'
;MNTENFDNGVFWLFVDPSPYLLWLSVVGLSVAGSGYVAILVKMVTRPKRRVSQVPGSLRSSPKIEAIKNASERLHTANKLARRVTSSAQLLLALAQTDSVSRQLAKLGMKIGDLAFETVLLIQVLEAGSPTPIVAIFTIIIASNALACTTTMFLPFQRIGLIETLVDLLFDLLIVVGCPMLVLVYCLSTFNFPRDKYDINHEVFPPGWFEQQASVVADPAQTAVIYKSLKSLRISSTLDFFARMGVHATLFLRLRHLVNLIQTPWKQRVCVYPRKHRPAAILFVVYAILLVVFVEESVRTSTIACDPHPECAVHARRWTILESGSLTQCPCLMMIDRDIAPKSYAEWEQPLNVTEKVAQLATRGDLQTVQLTNRYLPVLPNELRRCTELRHLTLEYTHTQTLPDWFKEFTNLEFIHLESKFTSPFVVLPDDMFKDMSSLTFIHFAGFVPMKRLPSFQGLTNLKSLTLAVFLLLDQLPNFDQLHRLERLLVTCVPVLDSLPDFAPIKETLKSLILTDRGTWCCNGFLDECDLQHPMCQIHPLWGTPSASCLTSDRQKATPDTLALIKKFPDNVCNGLLFPGTLEGPPTPATMDPCNGTLYRQCIDASGVESMCYNARFMGIACDTNPFPIKMRRYQIARGVGDPCNPDYEAWLGCK
;
A
#
# COMPACT_ATOMS: atom_id res chain seq x y z
N MET A 1 1.51 -2.56 -15.11
CA MET A 1 0.30 -1.76 -14.84
C MET A 1 0.40 -0.33 -15.37
N ASN A 2 1.59 0.23 -15.65
CA ASN A 2 1.73 1.56 -16.27
C ASN A 2 0.95 2.66 -15.50
N THR A 3 1.24 2.77 -14.19
CA THR A 3 0.59 3.70 -13.25
C THR A 3 1.58 4.71 -12.68
N GLU A 4 2.79 4.84 -13.24
CA GLU A 4 3.84 5.74 -12.73
C GLU A 4 3.43 7.21 -12.74
N ASN A 5 2.58 7.61 -13.71
CA ASN A 5 2.13 8.99 -13.85
C ASN A 5 0.77 9.23 -13.17
N PHE A 6 0.11 8.19 -12.66
CA PHE A 6 -1.20 8.32 -12.03
C PHE A 6 -1.06 9.09 -10.71
N ASP A 7 -1.87 10.14 -10.58
CA ASP A 7 -1.83 11.08 -9.46
C ASP A 7 -0.40 11.59 -9.18
N ASN A 8 0.35 11.92 -10.25
CA ASN A 8 1.74 12.35 -10.17
C ASN A 8 2.66 11.34 -9.45
N GLY A 9 2.37 10.04 -9.58
CA GLY A 9 3.14 8.95 -8.99
C GLY A 9 2.77 8.57 -7.56
N VAL A 10 1.65 9.08 -7.03
CA VAL A 10 1.17 8.72 -5.69
C VAL A 10 -0.12 7.90 -5.67
N PHE A 11 -0.60 7.42 -6.82
CA PHE A 11 -1.84 6.62 -6.93
C PHE A 11 -1.95 5.48 -5.91
N TRP A 12 -0.88 4.70 -5.71
CA TRP A 12 -0.90 3.57 -4.77
C TRP A 12 -0.67 3.96 -3.30
N LEU A 13 -0.31 5.22 -3.03
CA LEU A 13 -0.01 5.74 -1.70
C LEU A 13 0.99 4.87 -0.91
N PHE A 14 1.95 4.25 -1.60
CA PHE A 14 2.96 3.43 -0.94
C PHE A 14 3.92 4.32 -0.15
N VAL A 15 3.88 4.17 1.17
CA VAL A 15 4.91 4.74 2.05
C VAL A 15 6.19 3.89 1.99
N ASP A 16 7.34 4.55 2.01
CA ASP A 16 8.65 3.90 2.02
C ASP A 16 8.89 3.22 3.38
N PRO A 17 9.51 2.02 3.42
CA PRO A 17 9.86 1.40 4.69
C PRO A 17 10.89 2.25 5.43
N SER A 18 10.99 2.05 6.75
CA SER A 18 12.01 2.74 7.54
C SER A 18 13.42 2.49 6.97
N PRO A 19 14.35 3.46 7.04
CA PRO A 19 15.70 3.30 6.50
C PRO A 19 16.42 2.04 7.02
N TYR A 20 16.14 1.67 8.28
CA TYR A 20 16.64 0.45 8.89
C TYR A 20 16.10 -0.80 8.19
N LEU A 21 14.78 -0.91 8.01
CA LEU A 21 14.17 -2.07 7.32
C LEU A 21 14.59 -2.14 5.86
N LEU A 22 14.71 -1.00 5.19
CA LEU A 22 15.22 -0.93 3.82
C LEU A 22 16.64 -1.49 3.75
N TRP A 23 17.55 -0.98 4.59
CA TRP A 23 18.95 -1.44 4.64
C TRP A 23 19.04 -2.93 4.93
N LEU A 24 18.31 -3.40 5.95
CA LEU A 24 18.26 -4.80 6.34
C LEU A 24 17.77 -5.69 5.19
N SER A 25 16.72 -5.26 4.47
CA SER A 25 16.17 -5.96 3.31
C SER A 25 17.17 -6.02 2.15
N VAL A 26 17.83 -4.91 1.83
CA VAL A 26 18.84 -4.83 0.77
C VAL A 26 20.02 -5.74 1.08
N VAL A 27 20.54 -5.70 2.30
CA VAL A 27 21.65 -6.56 2.74
C VAL A 27 21.24 -8.03 2.69
N GLY A 28 20.07 -8.38 3.23
CA GLY A 28 19.58 -9.77 3.24
C GLY A 28 19.42 -10.34 1.83
N LEU A 29 18.75 -9.60 0.93
CA LEU A 29 18.57 -10.00 -0.46
C LEU A 29 19.90 -10.06 -1.23
N SER A 30 20.84 -9.15 -0.95
CA SER A 30 22.18 -9.17 -1.57
C SER A 30 23.00 -10.38 -1.14
N VAL A 31 22.90 -10.78 0.13
CA VAL A 31 23.54 -12.00 0.65
C VAL A 31 22.92 -13.24 -0.01
N ALA A 32 21.59 -13.31 -0.10
CA ALA A 32 20.90 -14.40 -0.81
C ALA A 32 21.33 -14.48 -2.28
N GLY A 33 21.32 -13.36 -2.99
CA GLY A 33 21.75 -13.26 -4.39
C GLY A 33 23.21 -13.69 -4.60
N SER A 34 24.12 -13.20 -3.76
CA SER A 34 25.54 -13.60 -3.78
C SER A 34 25.72 -15.11 -3.54
N GLY A 35 24.91 -15.67 -2.64
CA GLY A 35 24.84 -17.11 -2.41
C GLY A 35 24.45 -17.88 -3.67
N TYR A 36 23.41 -17.46 -4.38
CA TYR A 36 22.99 -18.10 -5.64
C TYR A 36 24.06 -17.99 -6.72
N VAL A 37 24.72 -16.83 -6.86
CA VAL A 37 25.85 -16.66 -7.80
C VAL A 37 27.00 -17.59 -7.46
N ALA A 38 27.39 -17.72 -6.19
CA ALA A 38 28.46 -18.62 -5.77
C ALA A 38 28.15 -20.09 -6.11
N ILE A 39 26.88 -20.50 -6.00
CA ILE A 39 26.42 -21.83 -6.41
C ILE A 39 26.51 -21.99 -7.93
N LEU A 40 26.09 -20.98 -8.70
CA LEU A 40 26.16 -21.00 -10.16
C LEU A 40 27.61 -21.08 -10.65
N VAL A 41 28.52 -20.27 -10.09
CA VAL A 41 29.97 -20.37 -10.35
C VAL A 41 30.46 -21.77 -10.04
N LYS A 42 30.12 -22.32 -8.87
CA LYS A 42 30.51 -23.67 -8.48
C LYS A 42 29.99 -24.74 -9.44
N MET A 43 28.78 -24.58 -10.00
CA MET A 43 28.25 -25.48 -11.04
C MET A 43 29.07 -25.40 -12.34
N VAL A 44 29.52 -24.21 -12.73
CA VAL A 44 30.29 -23.95 -13.95
C VAL A 44 31.76 -24.36 -13.81
N THR A 45 32.41 -24.12 -12.67
CA THR A 45 33.84 -24.38 -12.44
C THR A 45 34.19 -25.85 -12.21
N ARG A 46 33.55 -26.79 -12.95
CA ARG A 46 33.84 -28.23 -12.84
C ARG A 46 35.35 -28.49 -12.93
N PRO A 47 35.98 -29.20 -11.97
CA PRO A 47 37.31 -29.74 -12.21
C PRO A 47 37.20 -30.77 -13.35
N LYS A 48 37.95 -30.56 -14.44
CA LYS A 48 38.09 -31.55 -15.53
C LYS A 48 38.40 -32.92 -14.90
N ARG A 49 37.55 -33.92 -15.18
CA ARG A 49 37.80 -35.33 -14.83
C ARG A 49 39.17 -35.73 -15.37
N ARG A 50 40.18 -35.93 -14.51
CA ARG A 50 41.25 -36.88 -14.83
C ARG A 50 40.61 -38.26 -14.73
N VAL A 51 40.35 -38.85 -15.88
CA VAL A 51 40.15 -40.29 -16.01
C VAL A 51 41.47 -40.92 -15.61
N SER A 52 41.62 -41.29 -14.33
CA SER A 52 42.72 -42.14 -13.91
C SER A 52 42.46 -43.51 -14.52
N GLN A 53 43.14 -43.79 -15.62
CA GLN A 53 43.34 -45.14 -16.15
C GLN A 53 43.72 -46.05 -14.99
N VAL A 54 43.09 -47.22 -14.94
CA VAL A 54 43.56 -48.37 -14.18
C VAL A 54 44.90 -48.81 -14.80
N PRO A 55 45.99 -48.97 -14.02
CA PRO A 55 47.06 -49.87 -14.40
C PRO A 55 47.00 -51.12 -13.51
N GLY A 56 46.91 -52.27 -14.15
CA GLY A 56 46.96 -53.57 -13.49
C GLY A 56 48.32 -53.90 -12.88
N SER A 57 48.25 -54.82 -11.91
CA SER A 57 49.18 -55.94 -11.66
C SER A 57 50.69 -55.69 -11.39
N LEU A 58 51.07 -56.11 -10.18
CA LEU A 58 52.37 -56.64 -9.69
C LEU A 58 53.64 -55.74 -9.71
N ARG A 59 54.10 -55.33 -8.50
CA ARG A 59 55.33 -55.85 -7.87
C ARG A 59 55.54 -55.32 -6.43
N SER A 60 56.28 -56.12 -5.68
CA SER A 60 56.56 -56.15 -4.23
C SER A 60 57.35 -54.98 -3.61
N SER A 61 56.98 -54.61 -2.36
CA SER A 61 57.68 -54.05 -1.16
C SER A 61 59.11 -53.46 -1.21
N PRO A 62 59.64 -52.80 -0.13
CA PRO A 62 59.00 -52.16 1.05
C PRO A 62 59.52 -50.71 1.31
N LYS A 63 58.86 -49.92 2.19
CA LYS A 63 59.52 -48.88 3.00
C LYS A 63 58.61 -48.43 4.16
N ILE A 64 58.65 -49.24 5.22
CA ILE A 64 58.14 -48.91 6.56
C ILE A 64 59.28 -48.17 7.27
N GLU A 65 59.36 -46.84 7.11
CA GLU A 65 60.21 -46.01 8.00
C GLU A 65 59.87 -44.51 7.99
N ALA A 66 58.96 -44.05 7.12
CA ALA A 66 58.55 -42.64 7.06
C ALA A 66 57.33 -42.28 7.93
N ILE A 67 56.66 -43.25 8.57
CA ILE A 67 55.38 -43.04 9.27
C ILE A 67 55.57 -42.61 10.74
N LYS A 68 56.75 -42.78 11.33
CA LYS A 68 56.97 -42.44 12.75
C LYS A 68 57.15 -40.94 13.02
N ASN A 69 57.66 -40.17 12.06
CA ASN A 69 58.03 -38.76 12.30
C ASN A 69 56.92 -37.74 11.98
N ALA A 70 55.79 -38.16 11.41
CA ALA A 70 54.63 -37.29 11.19
C ALA A 70 53.70 -37.21 12.41
N SER A 71 53.82 -38.15 13.36
CA SER A 71 52.96 -38.26 14.55
C SER A 71 53.22 -37.15 15.59
N GLU A 72 54.42 -36.58 15.63
CA GLU A 72 54.77 -35.58 16.66
C GLU A 72 54.39 -34.14 16.26
N ARG A 73 54.26 -33.84 14.96
CA ARG A 73 53.84 -32.51 14.49
C ARG A 73 52.33 -32.27 14.56
N LEU A 74 51.53 -33.31 14.78
CA LEU A 74 50.06 -33.20 14.87
C LEU A 74 49.59 -32.81 16.28
N HIS A 75 50.40 -33.03 17.32
CA HIS A 75 50.01 -32.73 18.71
C HIS A 75 50.15 -31.25 19.10
N THR A 76 50.99 -30.46 18.41
CA THR A 76 51.17 -29.03 18.70
C THR A 76 50.14 -28.13 18.02
N ALA A 77 49.53 -28.55 16.91
CA ALA A 77 48.49 -27.78 16.22
C ALA A 77 47.14 -27.76 16.96
N ASN A 78 46.84 -28.80 17.75
CA ASN A 78 45.59 -28.90 18.53
C ASN A 78 45.51 -27.94 19.72
N LYS A 79 46.62 -27.29 20.11
CA LYS A 79 46.64 -26.33 21.22
C LYS A 79 46.27 -24.90 20.80
N LEU A 80 46.38 -24.57 19.50
CA LEU A 80 46.08 -23.22 18.98
C LEU A 80 44.61 -23.03 18.57
N ALA A 81 43.86 -24.12 18.33
CA ALA A 81 42.46 -24.07 17.85
C ALA A 81 41.43 -23.78 18.95
N ARG A 82 41.84 -23.53 20.20
CA ARG A 82 40.95 -23.35 21.36
C ARG A 82 40.43 -21.91 21.57
N ARG A 83 40.67 -21.00 20.61
CA ARG A 83 40.29 -19.57 20.66
C ARG A 83 39.35 -19.13 19.52
N VAL A 84 38.36 -19.96 19.15
CA VAL A 84 37.34 -19.58 18.16
C VAL A 84 35.95 -19.64 18.81
N THR A 85 35.16 -18.59 18.59
CA THR A 85 33.82 -18.35 19.15
C THR A 85 32.81 -19.47 18.85
N SER A 86 31.83 -19.66 19.74
CA SER A 86 30.92 -20.81 19.76
C SER A 86 30.06 -20.99 18.49
N SER A 87 29.81 -19.91 17.73
CA SER A 87 29.04 -19.93 16.48
C SER A 87 29.80 -20.62 15.33
N ALA A 88 31.13 -20.45 15.26
CA ALA A 88 31.95 -21.13 14.27
C ALA A 88 32.17 -22.62 14.63
N GLN A 89 32.16 -22.97 15.92
CA GLN A 89 32.17 -24.36 16.38
C GLN A 89 30.85 -25.08 16.05
N LEU A 90 29.71 -24.41 16.07
CA LEU A 90 28.43 -24.97 15.62
C LEU A 90 28.44 -25.28 14.11
N LEU A 91 28.97 -24.36 13.30
CA LEU A 91 29.13 -24.54 11.85
C LEU A 91 30.14 -25.65 11.48
N LEU A 92 31.20 -25.83 12.28
CA LEU A 92 32.17 -26.92 12.13
C LEU A 92 31.63 -28.27 12.63
N ALA A 93 30.84 -28.27 13.71
CA ALA A 93 30.16 -29.46 14.21
C ALA A 93 29.10 -29.98 13.22
N LEU A 94 28.42 -29.10 12.49
CA LEU A 94 27.53 -29.50 11.39
C LEU A 94 28.29 -30.12 10.20
N ALA A 95 29.59 -29.85 10.04
CA ALA A 95 30.40 -30.35 8.94
C ALA A 95 31.05 -31.72 9.19
N GLN A 96 31.22 -32.13 10.46
CA GLN A 96 31.81 -33.41 10.85
C GLN A 96 30.83 -34.23 11.71
N THR A 97 30.00 -35.04 11.06
CA THR A 97 28.98 -35.83 11.75
C THR A 97 28.75 -37.19 11.12
N ASP A 98 28.64 -38.19 12.00
CA ASP A 98 28.19 -39.57 11.76
C ASP A 98 26.83 -39.65 11.05
N SER A 99 26.45 -40.84 10.58
CA SER A 99 25.25 -41.03 9.73
C SER A 99 23.93 -40.57 10.37
N VAL A 100 23.78 -40.68 11.70
CA VAL A 100 22.54 -40.36 12.44
C VAL A 100 22.37 -38.85 12.64
N SER A 101 23.44 -38.11 12.93
CA SER A 101 23.39 -36.66 13.12
C SER A 101 23.15 -35.91 11.82
N ARG A 102 23.60 -36.43 10.67
CA ARG A 102 23.21 -35.91 9.35
C ARG A 102 21.73 -36.13 9.02
N GLN A 103 21.13 -37.23 9.48
CA GLN A 103 19.70 -37.52 9.27
C GLN A 103 18.82 -36.57 10.09
N LEU A 104 19.17 -36.35 11.36
CA LEU A 104 18.48 -35.39 12.23
C LEU A 104 18.60 -33.95 11.69
N ALA A 105 19.77 -33.56 11.17
CA ALA A 105 19.96 -32.25 10.56
C ALA A 105 19.08 -32.03 9.32
N LYS A 106 18.91 -33.06 8.47
CA LYS A 106 18.02 -32.99 7.30
C LYS A 106 16.54 -32.84 7.68
N LEU A 107 16.08 -33.65 8.63
CA LEU A 107 14.71 -33.55 9.14
C LEU A 107 14.46 -32.18 9.79
N GLY A 108 15.42 -31.67 10.56
CA GLY A 108 15.36 -30.34 11.16
C GLY A 108 15.30 -29.22 10.11
N MET A 109 16.08 -29.30 9.03
CA MET A 109 15.95 -28.34 7.92
C MET A 109 14.58 -28.39 7.26
N LYS A 110 13.96 -29.57 7.11
CA LYS A 110 12.62 -29.69 6.53
C LYS A 110 11.54 -29.07 7.43
N ILE A 111 11.64 -29.33 8.73
CA ILE A 111 10.71 -28.73 9.72
C ILE A 111 10.86 -27.20 9.73
N GLY A 112 12.10 -26.69 9.71
CA GLY A 112 12.35 -25.25 9.66
C GLY A 112 11.80 -24.60 8.38
N ASP A 113 11.94 -25.28 7.25
CA ASP A 113 11.41 -24.83 5.96
C ASP A 113 9.88 -24.74 5.95
N LEU A 114 9.19 -25.83 6.33
CA LEU A 114 7.73 -25.84 6.48
C LEU A 114 7.26 -24.79 7.50
N ALA A 115 8.03 -24.52 8.56
CA ALA A 115 7.71 -23.49 9.52
C ALA A 115 7.75 -22.09 8.87
N PHE A 116 8.81 -21.75 8.13
CA PHE A 116 8.86 -20.47 7.40
C PHE A 116 7.77 -20.36 6.34
N GLU A 117 7.51 -21.43 5.58
CA GLU A 117 6.41 -21.49 4.62
C GLU A 117 5.05 -21.28 5.29
N THR A 118 4.82 -21.87 6.47
CA THR A 118 3.59 -21.69 7.26
C THR A 118 3.45 -20.25 7.74
N VAL A 119 4.53 -19.63 8.20
CA VAL A 119 4.51 -18.20 8.60
C VAL A 119 4.12 -17.33 7.41
N LEU A 120 4.70 -17.57 6.23
CA LEU A 120 4.32 -16.84 5.02
C LEU A 120 2.84 -17.05 4.65
N LEU A 121 2.32 -18.27 4.78
CA LEU A 121 0.90 -18.54 4.55
C LEU A 121 -0.01 -17.79 5.54
N ILE A 122 0.35 -17.77 6.82
CA ILE A 122 -0.40 -17.01 7.84
C ILE A 122 -0.39 -15.52 7.49
N GLN A 123 0.73 -14.97 7.03
CA GLN A 123 0.79 -13.58 6.57
C GLN A 123 -0.12 -13.33 5.36
N VAL A 124 -0.19 -14.27 4.41
CA VAL A 124 -1.08 -14.19 3.25
C VAL A 124 -2.55 -14.18 3.70
N LEU A 125 -2.91 -14.99 4.70
CA LEU A 125 -4.25 -15.03 5.30
C LEU A 125 -4.59 -13.73 6.06
N GLU A 126 -3.69 -13.25 6.92
CA GLU A 126 -3.84 -12.01 7.70
C GLU A 126 -3.88 -10.76 6.81
N ALA A 127 -3.20 -10.77 5.67
CA ALA A 127 -3.26 -9.68 4.70
C ALA A 127 -4.59 -9.60 3.93
N GLY A 128 -5.46 -10.61 4.07
CA GLY A 128 -6.72 -10.69 3.32
C GLY A 128 -6.54 -11.06 1.85
N SER A 129 -5.45 -11.76 1.49
CA SER A 129 -5.11 -12.08 0.10
C SER A 129 -6.20 -12.91 -0.61
N PRO A 130 -6.49 -12.68 -1.90
CA PRO A 130 -7.53 -13.37 -2.66
C PRO A 130 -7.52 -14.90 -2.48
N THR A 131 -8.72 -15.50 -2.41
CA THR A 131 -8.91 -16.94 -2.17
C THR A 131 -8.14 -17.85 -3.15
N PRO A 132 -8.04 -17.54 -4.46
CA PRO A 132 -7.22 -18.32 -5.38
C PRO A 132 -5.72 -18.35 -4.99
N ILE A 133 -5.17 -17.23 -4.53
CA ILE A 133 -3.76 -17.13 -4.10
C ILE A 133 -3.55 -17.97 -2.84
N VAL A 134 -4.44 -17.83 -1.85
CA VAL A 134 -4.41 -18.62 -0.62
C VAL A 134 -4.45 -20.11 -0.92
N ALA A 135 -5.36 -20.54 -1.80
CA ALA A 135 -5.50 -21.95 -2.18
C ALA A 135 -4.22 -22.50 -2.83
N ILE A 136 -3.60 -21.75 -3.76
CA ILE A 136 -2.37 -22.18 -4.42
C ILE A 136 -1.23 -22.33 -3.41
N PHE A 137 -1.03 -21.35 -2.52
CA PHE A 137 -0.02 -21.44 -1.46
C PHE A 137 -0.24 -22.67 -0.56
N THR A 138 -1.47 -22.90 -0.12
CA THR A 138 -1.81 -24.06 0.73
C THR A 138 -1.55 -25.38 0.01
N ILE A 139 -1.91 -25.49 -1.27
CA ILE A 139 -1.64 -26.67 -2.09
C ILE A 139 -0.14 -26.91 -2.21
N ILE A 140 0.66 -25.87 -2.44
CA ILE A 140 2.12 -25.96 -2.55
C ILE A 140 2.70 -26.51 -1.24
N ILE A 141 2.36 -25.92 -0.10
CA ILE A 141 2.91 -26.31 1.22
C ILE A 141 2.43 -27.70 1.63
N ALA A 142 1.15 -28.01 1.45
CA ALA A 142 0.61 -29.34 1.73
C ALA A 142 1.26 -30.41 0.84
N SER A 143 1.44 -30.11 -0.45
CA SER A 143 2.13 -31.01 -1.39
C SER A 143 3.60 -31.19 -1.02
N ASN A 144 4.27 -30.14 -0.51
CA ASN A 144 5.63 -30.19 -0.01
C ASN A 144 5.77 -31.16 1.17
N ALA A 145 4.83 -31.10 2.12
CA ALA A 145 4.77 -32.03 3.26
C ALA A 145 4.45 -33.47 2.83
N LEU A 146 3.47 -33.66 1.92
CA LEU A 146 3.09 -34.98 1.42
C LEU A 146 4.19 -35.61 0.56
N ALA A 147 4.93 -34.84 -0.22
CA ALA A 147 6.08 -35.34 -0.99
C ALA A 147 7.09 -36.01 -0.06
N CYS A 148 7.37 -35.44 1.12
CA CYS A 148 8.23 -36.07 2.11
C CYS A 148 7.69 -37.42 2.62
N THR A 149 6.38 -37.57 2.75
CA THR A 149 5.80 -38.86 3.14
C THR A 149 6.06 -39.91 2.06
N THR A 150 5.88 -39.56 0.79
CA THR A 150 6.11 -40.49 -0.33
C THR A 150 7.57 -40.92 -0.43
N THR A 151 8.53 -40.00 -0.23
CA THR A 151 9.96 -40.34 -0.25
C THR A 151 10.37 -41.25 0.92
N MET A 152 9.69 -41.17 2.07
CA MET A 152 9.91 -42.09 3.20
C MET A 152 9.41 -43.53 2.96
N PHE A 153 8.43 -43.74 2.06
CA PHE A 153 7.85 -45.06 1.78
C PHE A 153 8.46 -45.77 0.57
N LEU A 154 9.09 -45.06 -0.36
CA LEU A 154 9.67 -45.64 -1.57
C LEU A 154 11.04 -46.32 -1.27
N PRO A 155 11.36 -47.51 -1.83
CA PRO A 155 12.59 -48.25 -1.53
C PRO A 155 13.68 -48.17 -2.62
N PHE A 156 13.84 -47.04 -3.32
CA PHE A 156 14.78 -46.91 -4.45
C PHE A 156 16.20 -46.45 -4.05
N GLN A 157 17.22 -47.05 -4.68
CA GLN A 157 18.65 -46.75 -4.46
C GLN A 157 19.09 -45.32 -4.85
N ARG A 158 18.26 -44.53 -5.56
CA ARG A 158 18.53 -43.13 -5.99
C ARG A 158 17.69 -42.05 -5.28
N ILE A 159 16.98 -42.38 -4.20
CA ILE A 159 16.00 -41.47 -3.56
C ILE A 159 16.57 -40.13 -3.13
N GLY A 160 17.78 -40.09 -2.54
CA GLY A 160 18.29 -38.84 -1.97
C GLY A 160 18.46 -37.69 -2.97
N LEU A 161 18.71 -37.98 -4.25
CA LEU A 161 18.79 -36.95 -5.29
C LEU A 161 17.40 -36.50 -5.74
N ILE A 162 16.47 -37.43 -5.90
CA ILE A 162 15.07 -37.14 -6.26
C ILE A 162 14.41 -36.32 -5.16
N GLU A 163 14.56 -36.72 -3.90
CA GLU A 163 14.08 -35.98 -2.72
C GLU A 163 14.61 -34.55 -2.70
N THR A 164 15.93 -34.37 -2.86
CA THR A 164 16.54 -33.02 -2.89
C THR A 164 16.01 -32.18 -4.06
N LEU A 165 15.72 -32.79 -5.23
CA LEU A 165 15.14 -32.07 -6.38
C LEU A 165 13.68 -31.68 -6.16
N VAL A 166 12.87 -32.56 -5.56
CA VAL A 166 11.46 -32.27 -5.25
C VAL A 166 11.37 -31.17 -4.20
N ASP A 167 12.17 -31.26 -3.15
CA ASP A 167 12.31 -30.22 -2.12
C ASP A 167 12.72 -28.87 -2.73
N LEU A 168 13.70 -28.88 -3.64
CA LEU A 168 14.13 -27.68 -4.36
C LEU A 168 13.00 -27.07 -5.20
N LEU A 169 12.16 -27.89 -5.84
CA LEU A 169 11.06 -27.42 -6.65
C LEU A 169 10.05 -26.64 -5.80
N PHE A 170 9.68 -27.15 -4.62
CA PHE A 170 8.76 -26.46 -3.72
C PHE A 170 9.37 -25.17 -3.14
N ASP A 171 10.65 -25.18 -2.75
CA ASP A 171 11.34 -23.96 -2.30
C ASP A 171 11.34 -22.89 -3.40
N LEU A 172 11.58 -23.29 -4.66
CA LEU A 172 11.55 -22.38 -5.80
C LEU A 172 10.13 -21.84 -6.05
N LEU A 173 9.11 -22.69 -5.91
CA LEU A 173 7.71 -22.26 -6.01
C LEU A 173 7.38 -21.23 -4.93
N ILE A 174 7.81 -21.41 -3.68
CA ILE A 174 7.55 -20.43 -2.62
C ILE A 174 8.36 -19.14 -2.81
N VAL A 175 9.66 -19.25 -3.09
CA VAL A 175 10.56 -18.09 -3.19
C VAL A 175 10.32 -17.26 -4.45
N VAL A 176 9.98 -17.89 -5.57
CA VAL A 176 9.85 -17.24 -6.88
C VAL A 176 8.45 -17.38 -7.45
N GLY A 177 7.91 -18.60 -7.51
CA GLY A 177 6.64 -18.88 -8.16
C GLY A 177 5.47 -18.11 -7.54
N CYS A 178 5.36 -18.14 -6.23
CA CYS A 178 4.30 -17.50 -5.44
C CYS A 178 4.31 -15.97 -5.58
N PRO A 179 5.43 -15.25 -5.36
CA PRO A 179 5.50 -13.82 -5.65
C PRO A 179 5.14 -13.47 -7.11
N MET A 180 5.60 -14.28 -8.08
CA MET A 180 5.26 -14.07 -9.49
C MET A 180 3.77 -14.28 -9.76
N LEU A 181 3.14 -15.27 -9.12
CA LEU A 181 1.70 -15.49 -9.22
C LEU A 181 0.89 -14.32 -8.66
N VAL A 182 1.30 -13.73 -7.54
CA VAL A 182 0.67 -12.52 -7.00
C VAL A 182 0.79 -11.37 -7.99
N LEU A 183 1.97 -11.16 -8.61
CA LEU A 183 2.15 -10.13 -9.63
C LEU A 183 1.29 -10.38 -10.87
N VAL A 184 1.23 -11.62 -11.36
CA VAL A 184 0.37 -12.01 -12.49
C VAL A 184 -1.10 -11.78 -12.15
N TYR A 185 -1.54 -12.16 -10.96
CA TYR A 185 -2.89 -11.89 -10.47
C TYR A 185 -3.18 -10.39 -10.52
N CYS A 186 -2.33 -9.57 -9.89
CA CYS A 186 -2.48 -8.13 -9.87
C CYS A 186 -2.56 -7.56 -11.30
N LEU A 187 -1.66 -7.97 -12.20
CA LEU A 187 -1.65 -7.53 -13.60
C LEU A 187 -2.88 -7.95 -14.40
N SER A 188 -3.43 -9.13 -14.12
CA SER A 188 -4.62 -9.66 -14.81
C SER A 188 -5.92 -9.08 -14.28
N THR A 189 -5.95 -8.69 -13.00
CA THR A 189 -7.16 -8.18 -12.33
C THR A 189 -7.27 -6.67 -12.42
N PHE A 190 -6.16 -5.92 -12.54
CA PHE A 190 -6.19 -4.46 -12.61
C PHE A 190 -6.90 -3.99 -13.90
N ASN A 191 -8.15 -3.55 -13.74
CA ASN A 191 -8.97 -2.98 -14.80
C ASN A 191 -9.16 -1.49 -14.53
N PHE A 192 -8.51 -0.65 -15.34
CA PHE A 192 -8.60 0.81 -15.22
C PHE A 192 -9.06 1.39 -16.56
N PRO A 193 -10.14 2.20 -16.59
CA PRO A 193 -10.68 2.74 -17.83
C PRO A 193 -9.80 3.88 -18.36
N ARG A 194 -8.70 3.53 -19.03
CA ARG A 194 -7.71 4.49 -19.57
C ARG A 194 -8.31 5.46 -20.55
N ASP A 195 -9.19 5.01 -21.42
CA ASP A 195 -9.81 5.89 -22.41
C ASP A 195 -10.66 6.99 -21.73
N LYS A 196 -11.35 6.68 -20.62
CA LYS A 196 -12.07 7.69 -19.81
C LYS A 196 -11.07 8.68 -19.19
N TYR A 197 -9.99 8.16 -18.62
CA TYR A 197 -8.94 8.96 -17.98
C TYR A 197 -8.24 9.91 -18.97
N ASP A 198 -7.90 9.43 -20.17
CA ASP A 198 -7.22 10.22 -21.19
C ASP A 198 -8.13 11.36 -21.70
N ILE A 199 -9.43 11.11 -21.87
CA ILE A 199 -10.41 12.17 -22.17
C ILE A 199 -10.46 13.21 -21.05
N ASN A 200 -10.43 12.80 -19.79
CA ASN A 200 -10.44 13.75 -18.68
C ASN A 200 -9.19 14.64 -18.68
N HIS A 201 -8.01 14.09 -18.96
CA HIS A 201 -6.77 14.87 -19.10
C HIS A 201 -6.77 15.82 -20.31
N GLU A 202 -7.44 15.45 -21.39
CA GLU A 202 -7.60 16.30 -22.59
C GLU A 202 -8.59 17.46 -22.37
N VAL A 203 -9.59 17.26 -21.50
CA VAL A 203 -10.71 18.19 -21.34
C VAL A 203 -10.56 19.11 -20.14
N PHE A 204 -10.19 18.57 -18.98
CA PHE A 204 -10.11 19.34 -17.74
C PHE A 204 -8.72 19.98 -17.58
N PRO A 205 -8.61 21.18 -16.97
CA PRO A 205 -7.31 21.78 -16.67
C PRO A 205 -6.51 21.02 -15.60
N PRO A 206 -5.18 21.23 -15.50
CA PRO A 206 -4.34 20.64 -14.44
C PRO A 206 -4.86 20.92 -13.02
N GLY A 207 -4.84 19.90 -12.17
CA GLY A 207 -5.21 20.01 -10.75
C GLY A 207 -6.69 19.83 -10.45
N TRP A 208 -7.51 19.59 -11.48
CA TRP A 208 -8.93 19.30 -11.32
C TRP A 208 -9.18 17.89 -10.79
N PHE A 209 -10.31 17.73 -10.12
CA PHE A 209 -10.71 16.49 -9.46
C PHE A 209 -10.83 15.32 -10.45
N GLU A 210 -11.40 15.57 -11.63
CA GLU A 210 -11.68 14.59 -12.67
C GLU A 210 -10.40 14.04 -13.32
N GLN A 211 -9.28 14.74 -13.20
CA GLN A 211 -7.97 14.28 -13.68
C GLN A 211 -7.30 13.26 -12.74
N GLN A 212 -7.84 13.05 -11.53
CA GLN A 212 -7.25 12.11 -10.58
C GLN A 212 -7.60 10.67 -10.97
N ALA A 213 -6.57 9.82 -11.06
CA ALA A 213 -6.74 8.40 -11.35
C ALA A 213 -7.46 7.70 -10.20
N SER A 214 -7.21 8.09 -8.94
CA SER A 214 -7.91 7.57 -7.76
C SER A 214 -9.44 7.81 -7.78
N VAL A 215 -9.89 8.86 -8.46
CA VAL A 215 -11.32 9.19 -8.65
C VAL A 215 -11.96 8.29 -9.71
N VAL A 216 -11.20 7.92 -10.74
CA VAL A 216 -11.67 7.09 -11.88
C VAL A 216 -11.56 5.59 -11.58
N ALA A 217 -10.60 5.18 -10.76
CA ALA A 217 -10.35 3.77 -10.45
C ALA A 217 -11.45 3.17 -9.57
N ASP A 218 -11.71 1.86 -9.77
CA ASP A 218 -12.56 1.10 -8.85
C ASP A 218 -11.86 0.98 -7.47
N PRO A 219 -12.48 1.48 -6.39
CA PRO A 219 -11.82 1.54 -5.09
C PRO A 219 -11.62 0.16 -4.44
N ALA A 220 -12.57 -0.77 -4.62
CA ALA A 220 -12.49 -2.11 -4.04
C ALA A 220 -11.41 -2.95 -4.73
N GLN A 221 -11.34 -2.91 -6.05
CA GLN A 221 -10.29 -3.53 -6.84
C GLN A 221 -8.92 -2.92 -6.50
N THR A 222 -8.83 -1.59 -6.40
CA THR A 222 -7.59 -0.90 -6.04
C THR A 222 -7.13 -1.30 -4.64
N ALA A 223 -8.04 -1.45 -3.68
CA ALA A 223 -7.75 -1.91 -2.33
C ALA A 223 -7.17 -3.33 -2.29
N VAL A 224 -7.79 -4.28 -3.00
CA VAL A 224 -7.31 -5.67 -3.10
C VAL A 224 -5.91 -5.73 -3.73
N ILE A 225 -5.68 -4.98 -4.80
CA ILE A 225 -4.38 -4.94 -5.47
C ILE A 225 -3.33 -4.24 -4.61
N TYR A 226 -3.67 -3.12 -3.97
CA TYR A 226 -2.79 -2.44 -3.02
C TYR A 226 -2.32 -3.41 -1.93
N LYS A 227 -3.24 -4.16 -1.30
CA LYS A 227 -2.88 -5.15 -0.27
C LYS A 227 -2.03 -6.29 -0.82
N SER A 228 -2.35 -6.79 -2.00
CA SER A 228 -1.59 -7.85 -2.66
C SER A 228 -0.17 -7.43 -3.04
N LEU A 229 0.01 -6.20 -3.52
CA LEU A 229 1.33 -5.63 -3.79
C LEU A 229 2.09 -5.30 -2.50
N LYS A 230 1.40 -4.81 -1.47
CA LYS A 230 1.99 -4.54 -0.15
C LYS A 230 2.50 -5.82 0.49
N SER A 231 1.78 -6.94 0.36
CA SER A 231 2.18 -8.23 0.91
C SER A 231 3.46 -8.77 0.28
N LEU A 232 3.85 -8.31 -0.92
CA LEU A 232 5.12 -8.65 -1.58
C LEU A 232 6.32 -7.89 -1.03
N ARG A 233 6.10 -6.77 -0.32
CA ARG A 233 7.15 -5.93 0.25
C ARG A 233 7.59 -6.50 1.61
N ILE A 234 8.83 -6.22 2.00
CA ILE A 234 9.31 -6.47 3.37
C ILE A 234 8.93 -5.25 4.19
N SER A 235 7.81 -5.35 4.91
CA SER A 235 7.22 -4.24 5.67
C SER A 235 7.44 -4.35 7.17
N SER A 236 7.75 -5.55 7.66
CA SER A 236 8.03 -5.83 9.07
C SER A 236 9.32 -6.65 9.25
N THR A 237 9.81 -6.69 10.48
CA THR A 237 10.93 -7.58 10.86
C THR A 237 10.56 -9.05 10.70
N LEU A 238 9.30 -9.40 10.96
CA LEU A 238 8.80 -10.77 10.80
C LEU A 238 8.77 -11.17 9.31
N ASP A 239 8.32 -10.28 8.42
CA ASP A 239 8.37 -10.48 6.97
C ASP A 239 9.81 -10.76 6.52
N PHE A 240 10.76 -9.97 7.04
CA PHE A 240 12.16 -10.13 6.71
C PHE A 240 12.65 -11.51 7.11
N PHE A 241 12.43 -11.95 8.35
CA PHE A 241 12.91 -13.25 8.81
C PHE A 241 12.24 -14.41 8.08
N ALA A 242 10.93 -14.34 7.83
CA ALA A 242 10.22 -15.37 7.08
C ALA A 242 10.77 -15.52 5.65
N ARG A 243 10.96 -14.40 4.95
CA ARG A 243 11.49 -14.37 3.59
C ARG A 243 12.96 -14.77 3.52
N MET A 244 13.80 -14.25 4.42
CA MET A 244 15.21 -14.65 4.46
C MET A 244 15.37 -16.11 4.86
N GLY A 245 14.47 -16.63 5.70
CA GLY A 245 14.37 -18.04 6.06
C GLY A 245 14.22 -18.93 4.84
N VAL A 246 13.20 -18.70 4.01
CA VAL A 246 12.99 -19.49 2.77
C VAL A 246 14.12 -19.31 1.74
N HIS A 247 14.72 -18.11 1.66
CA HIS A 247 15.90 -17.92 0.81
C HIS A 247 17.11 -18.73 1.31
N ALA A 248 17.32 -18.80 2.63
CA ALA A 248 18.39 -19.55 3.25
C ALA A 248 18.20 -21.06 3.08
N THR A 249 16.97 -21.58 3.24
CA THR A 249 16.68 -23.01 3.01
C THR A 249 16.96 -23.38 1.56
N LEU A 250 16.46 -22.60 0.59
CA LEU A 250 16.73 -22.79 -0.84
C LEU A 250 18.24 -22.79 -1.14
N PHE A 251 19.01 -21.84 -0.60
CA PHE A 251 20.46 -21.77 -0.78
C PHE A 251 21.17 -23.02 -0.23
N LEU A 252 20.82 -23.46 0.99
CA LEU A 252 21.42 -24.64 1.61
C LEU A 252 21.11 -25.91 0.80
N ARG A 253 19.88 -26.06 0.28
CA ARG A 253 19.49 -27.20 -0.57
C ARG A 253 20.21 -27.18 -1.92
N LEU A 254 20.30 -26.03 -2.60
CA LEU A 254 21.08 -25.89 -3.82
C LEU A 254 22.56 -26.27 -3.61
N ARG A 255 23.18 -25.81 -2.52
CA ARG A 255 24.57 -26.16 -2.18
C ARG A 255 24.72 -27.67 -1.95
N HIS A 256 23.76 -28.30 -1.28
CA HIS A 256 23.74 -29.75 -1.09
C HIS A 256 23.64 -30.51 -2.42
N LEU A 257 22.75 -30.07 -3.31
CA LEU A 257 22.56 -30.65 -4.65
C LEU A 257 23.85 -30.57 -5.49
N VAL A 258 24.52 -29.41 -5.52
CA VAL A 258 25.78 -29.25 -6.25
C VAL A 258 26.87 -30.18 -5.71
N ASN A 259 26.98 -30.30 -4.38
CA ASN A 259 27.94 -31.23 -3.76
C ASN A 259 27.66 -32.69 -4.15
N LEU A 260 26.38 -33.09 -4.20
CA LEU A 260 25.94 -34.42 -4.62
C LEU A 260 26.28 -34.71 -6.08
N ILE A 261 26.06 -33.74 -6.98
CA ILE A 261 26.38 -33.86 -8.41
C ILE A 261 27.91 -33.95 -8.63
N GLN A 262 28.70 -33.19 -7.87
CA GLN A 262 30.16 -33.15 -8.01
C GLN A 262 30.86 -34.38 -7.44
N THR A 263 30.28 -35.07 -6.44
CA THR A 263 30.90 -36.23 -5.77
C THR A 263 30.00 -37.49 -5.77
N PRO A 264 29.80 -38.13 -6.94
CA PRO A 264 28.84 -39.24 -7.09
C PRO A 264 29.20 -40.49 -6.27
N TRP A 265 30.45 -40.67 -5.86
CA TRP A 265 30.92 -41.86 -5.13
C TRP A 265 30.43 -41.96 -3.67
N LYS A 266 29.83 -40.91 -3.10
CA LYS A 266 29.20 -40.93 -1.75
C LYS A 266 27.71 -41.33 -1.76
N GLN A 267 27.13 -41.69 -2.91
CA GLN A 267 25.67 -41.88 -3.12
C GLN A 267 25.03 -43.15 -2.52
N ARG A 268 25.72 -43.97 -1.72
CA ARG A 268 25.31 -45.37 -1.50
C ARG A 268 24.37 -45.68 -0.34
N VAL A 269 23.84 -44.73 0.43
CA VAL A 269 23.02 -45.07 1.61
C VAL A 269 21.66 -44.39 1.57
N CYS A 270 20.60 -45.21 1.61
CA CYS A 270 19.22 -44.79 1.73
C CYS A 270 19.05 -43.91 2.97
N VAL A 271 18.54 -42.69 2.78
CA VAL A 271 18.60 -41.60 3.77
C VAL A 271 17.59 -41.79 4.90
N TYR A 272 16.46 -42.46 4.65
CA TYR A 272 15.45 -42.80 5.66
C TYR A 272 15.54 -44.27 6.08
N PRO A 273 15.90 -44.57 7.34
CA PRO A 273 15.76 -45.92 7.90
C PRO A 273 14.29 -46.36 7.92
N ARG A 274 14.01 -47.65 7.72
CA ARG A 274 12.68 -48.28 7.88
C ARG A 274 11.99 -47.98 9.24
N LYS A 275 12.73 -47.46 10.24
CA LYS A 275 12.26 -47.08 11.59
C LYS A 275 11.64 -45.66 11.71
N HIS A 276 11.68 -44.81 10.68
CA HIS A 276 11.06 -43.46 10.72
C HIS A 276 9.66 -43.36 10.09
N ARG A 277 9.02 -44.49 9.76
CA ARG A 277 7.60 -44.53 9.35
C ARG A 277 6.63 -43.73 10.26
N PRO A 278 6.78 -43.67 11.60
CA PRO A 278 5.91 -42.81 12.41
C PRO A 278 6.09 -41.32 12.12
N ALA A 279 7.26 -40.86 11.67
CA ALA A 279 7.45 -39.46 11.29
C ALA A 279 6.68 -39.09 10.02
N ALA A 280 6.45 -40.02 9.09
CA ALA A 280 5.59 -39.79 7.93
C ALA A 280 4.14 -39.48 8.33
N ILE A 281 3.65 -40.11 9.41
CA ILE A 281 2.31 -39.82 9.95
C ILE A 281 2.22 -38.35 10.39
N LEU A 282 3.28 -37.79 11.00
CA LEU A 282 3.30 -36.39 11.41
C LEU A 282 3.16 -35.43 10.21
N PHE A 283 3.82 -35.71 9.07
CA PHE A 283 3.69 -34.88 7.88
C PHE A 283 2.30 -34.99 7.22
N VAL A 284 1.70 -36.18 7.20
CA VAL A 284 0.30 -36.35 6.73
C VAL A 284 -0.65 -35.57 7.63
N VAL A 285 -0.53 -35.74 8.95
CA VAL A 285 -1.36 -35.03 9.93
C VAL A 285 -1.18 -33.51 9.79
N TYR A 286 0.07 -33.04 9.66
CA TYR A 286 0.36 -31.63 9.41
C TYR A 286 -0.33 -31.11 8.14
N ALA A 287 -0.23 -31.83 7.01
CA ALA A 287 -0.86 -31.42 5.76
C ALA A 287 -2.40 -31.33 5.88
N ILE A 288 -3.02 -32.31 6.56
CA ILE A 288 -4.48 -32.30 6.82
C ILE A 288 -4.84 -31.11 7.71
N LEU A 289 -4.13 -30.91 8.82
CA LEU A 289 -4.38 -29.81 9.75
C LEU A 289 -4.18 -28.44 9.09
N LEU A 290 -3.19 -28.30 8.20
CA LEU A 290 -2.96 -27.07 7.44
C LEU A 290 -4.14 -26.75 6.51
N VAL A 291 -4.63 -27.75 5.77
CA VAL A 291 -5.78 -27.58 4.87
C VAL A 291 -7.03 -27.21 5.66
N VAL A 292 -7.33 -27.95 6.74
CA VAL A 292 -8.46 -27.65 7.63
C VAL A 292 -8.34 -26.25 8.23
N PHE A 293 -7.15 -25.88 8.72
CA PHE A 293 -6.89 -24.56 9.28
C PHE A 293 -7.18 -23.44 8.27
N VAL A 294 -6.72 -23.58 7.03
CA VAL A 294 -6.94 -22.59 5.97
C VAL A 294 -8.41 -22.54 5.56
N GLU A 295 -9.03 -23.70 5.32
CA GLU A 295 -10.43 -23.79 4.91
C GLU A 295 -11.35 -23.20 5.97
N GLU A 296 -11.15 -23.55 7.23
CA GLU A 296 -11.90 -22.97 8.34
C GLU A 296 -11.63 -21.47 8.48
N SER A 297 -10.38 -21.02 8.34
CA SER A 297 -10.05 -19.59 8.38
C SER A 297 -10.75 -18.79 7.29
N VAL A 298 -10.83 -19.31 6.07
CA VAL A 298 -11.56 -18.69 4.96
C VAL A 298 -13.06 -18.73 5.22
N ARG A 299 -13.60 -19.90 5.61
CA ARG A 299 -15.03 -20.10 5.82
C ARG A 299 -15.59 -19.21 6.93
N THR A 300 -14.97 -19.22 8.11
CA THR A 300 -15.50 -18.48 9.27
C THR A 300 -15.40 -16.98 9.08
N SER A 301 -14.30 -16.48 8.49
CA SER A 301 -14.17 -15.05 8.18
C SER A 301 -15.16 -14.58 7.11
N THR A 302 -15.38 -15.39 6.06
CA THR A 302 -16.38 -15.08 5.02
C THR A 302 -17.78 -14.95 5.61
N ILE A 303 -18.20 -15.91 6.45
CA ILE A 303 -19.51 -15.88 7.09
C ILE A 303 -19.64 -14.68 8.05
N ALA A 304 -18.59 -14.37 8.82
CA ALA A 304 -18.59 -13.22 9.73
C ALA A 304 -18.73 -11.88 9.00
N CYS A 305 -18.18 -11.77 7.79
CA CYS A 305 -18.17 -10.54 6.99
C CYS A 305 -19.30 -10.46 5.94
N ASP A 306 -20.05 -11.53 5.70
CA ASP A 306 -21.19 -11.57 4.78
C ASP A 306 -22.24 -10.46 5.03
N PRO A 307 -22.57 -10.08 6.28
CA PRO A 307 -23.49 -8.96 6.56
C PRO A 307 -22.95 -7.56 6.21
N HIS A 308 -21.65 -7.45 5.89
CA HIS A 308 -20.92 -6.20 5.71
C HIS A 308 -20.31 -6.09 4.31
N PRO A 309 -21.14 -5.85 3.27
CA PRO A 309 -20.64 -5.71 1.89
C PRO A 309 -19.65 -4.55 1.71
N GLU A 310 -19.71 -3.53 2.57
CA GLU A 310 -18.74 -2.44 2.64
C GLU A 310 -17.32 -2.89 3.05
N CYS A 311 -17.16 -4.09 3.62
CA CYS A 311 -15.85 -4.63 3.96
C CYS A 311 -15.15 -5.22 2.72
N ALA A 312 -14.54 -4.34 1.93
CA ALA A 312 -13.86 -4.71 0.68
C ALA A 312 -12.71 -5.71 0.86
N VAL A 313 -11.99 -5.65 1.99
CA VAL A 313 -10.91 -6.58 2.33
C VAL A 313 -10.97 -6.95 3.80
N HIS A 314 -10.92 -8.26 4.11
CA HIS A 314 -10.91 -8.80 5.47
C HIS A 314 -9.83 -9.87 5.64
N ALA A 315 -9.30 -10.01 6.86
CA ALA A 315 -8.34 -11.05 7.22
C ALA A 315 -9.04 -12.42 7.30
N ARG A 316 -8.29 -13.49 7.01
CA ARG A 316 -8.79 -14.86 7.10
C ARG A 316 -8.35 -15.49 8.42
N ARG A 317 -9.28 -15.61 9.36
CA ARG A 317 -9.02 -16.15 10.70
C ARG A 317 -10.01 -17.23 11.06
N TRP A 318 -9.51 -18.32 11.63
CA TRP A 318 -10.34 -19.36 12.21
C TRP A 318 -10.89 -18.86 13.55
N THR A 319 -12.17 -18.52 13.57
CA THR A 319 -12.86 -17.99 14.76
C THR A 319 -14.14 -18.76 15.02
N ILE A 320 -14.50 -18.90 16.29
CA ILE A 320 -15.79 -19.48 16.69
C ILE A 320 -16.87 -18.42 16.47
N LEU A 321 -17.80 -18.70 15.56
CA LEU A 321 -18.88 -17.77 15.21
C LEU A 321 -19.98 -17.82 16.25
N GLU A 322 -20.42 -16.64 16.68
CA GLU A 322 -21.60 -16.45 17.50
C GLU A 322 -22.80 -16.17 16.58
N SER A 323 -23.89 -16.91 16.79
CA SER A 323 -25.08 -16.80 15.95
C SER A 323 -25.63 -15.37 15.94
N GLY A 324 -25.68 -14.76 14.74
CA GLY A 324 -26.22 -13.41 14.54
C GLY A 324 -25.29 -12.26 14.95
N SER A 325 -24.02 -12.53 15.25
CA SER A 325 -23.06 -11.47 15.61
C SER A 325 -22.64 -10.65 14.39
N LEU A 326 -22.71 -9.32 14.51
CA LEU A 326 -22.25 -8.36 13.49
C LEU A 326 -20.84 -7.82 13.77
N THR A 327 -20.23 -8.19 14.90
CA THR A 327 -18.95 -7.59 15.36
C THR A 327 -17.75 -8.52 15.16
N GLN A 328 -17.96 -9.72 14.62
CA GLN A 328 -16.93 -10.73 14.48
C GLN A 328 -16.15 -10.64 13.16
N CYS A 329 -16.56 -9.80 12.20
CA CYS A 329 -15.86 -9.63 10.93
C CYS A 329 -14.45 -9.01 11.14
N PRO A 330 -13.36 -9.71 10.80
CA PRO A 330 -12.00 -9.17 10.87
C PRO A 330 -11.70 -8.24 9.68
N CYS A 331 -12.46 -7.15 9.56
CA CYS A 331 -12.38 -6.24 8.43
C CYS A 331 -11.09 -5.43 8.45
N LEU A 332 -10.38 -5.38 7.32
CA LEU A 332 -9.16 -4.59 7.14
C LEU A 332 -9.43 -3.28 6.41
N MET A 333 -10.37 -3.27 5.45
CA MET A 333 -10.67 -2.11 4.62
C MET A 333 -12.18 -1.97 4.45
N MET A 334 -12.75 -0.93 5.05
CA MET A 334 -14.15 -0.53 4.87
C MET A 334 -14.21 0.55 3.77
N ILE A 335 -14.96 0.28 2.71
CA ILE A 335 -15.18 1.19 1.59
C ILE A 335 -16.69 1.25 1.33
N ASP A 336 -17.30 2.39 1.65
CA ASP A 336 -18.71 2.65 1.38
C ASP A 336 -18.87 4.05 0.79
N ARG A 337 -19.08 4.10 -0.53
CA ARG A 337 -19.11 5.34 -1.31
C ARG A 337 -20.38 5.38 -2.11
N ASP A 338 -21.18 6.42 -1.88
CA ASP A 338 -22.15 6.87 -2.88
C ASP A 338 -21.54 8.06 -3.60
N ILE A 339 -21.27 7.93 -4.89
CA ILE A 339 -20.58 8.94 -5.68
C ILE A 339 -21.52 9.83 -6.49
N ALA A 340 -22.83 9.53 -6.50
CA ALA A 340 -23.81 10.28 -7.27
C ALA A 340 -25.21 10.25 -6.60
N PRO A 341 -25.37 10.88 -5.41
CA PRO A 341 -26.67 10.99 -4.75
C PRO A 341 -27.71 11.62 -5.69
N LYS A 342 -28.89 11.02 -5.80
CA LYS A 342 -29.84 11.30 -6.89
C LYS A 342 -30.82 12.42 -6.59
N SER A 343 -31.07 12.69 -5.31
CA SER A 343 -31.99 13.73 -4.86
C SER A 343 -31.36 14.57 -3.76
N TYR A 344 -31.85 15.80 -3.59
CA TYR A 344 -31.39 16.67 -2.51
C TYR A 344 -31.68 16.07 -1.11
N ALA A 345 -32.80 15.36 -0.97
CA ALA A 345 -33.14 14.69 0.28
C ALA A 345 -32.14 13.56 0.63
N GLU A 346 -31.78 12.74 -0.35
CA GLU A 346 -30.75 11.69 -0.21
C GLU A 346 -29.36 12.30 0.05
N TRP A 347 -29.01 13.37 -0.65
CA TRP A 347 -27.78 14.11 -0.41
C TRP A 347 -27.71 14.62 1.02
N GLU A 348 -28.78 15.25 1.54
CA GLU A 348 -28.78 15.89 2.86
C GLU A 348 -28.99 14.90 4.01
N GLN A 349 -29.65 13.77 3.75
CA GLN A 349 -29.89 12.69 4.72
C GLN A 349 -29.38 11.35 4.19
N PRO A 350 -28.04 11.19 4.05
CA PRO A 350 -27.48 9.96 3.53
C PRO A 350 -27.61 8.81 4.54
N LEU A 351 -27.34 7.58 4.09
CA LEU A 351 -27.35 6.39 4.94
C LEU A 351 -26.46 6.57 6.17
N ASN A 352 -27.02 6.36 7.36
CA ASN A 352 -26.27 6.38 8.62
C ASN A 352 -25.46 5.10 8.79
N VAL A 353 -24.14 5.28 8.87
CA VAL A 353 -23.18 4.17 9.00
C VAL A 353 -22.46 4.17 10.34
N THR A 354 -22.83 5.05 11.28
CA THR A 354 -22.17 5.16 12.60
C THR A 354 -22.08 3.81 13.31
N GLU A 355 -23.21 3.08 13.33
CA GLU A 355 -23.29 1.75 13.93
C GLU A 355 -22.48 0.71 13.15
N LYS A 356 -22.51 0.75 11.81
CA LYS A 356 -21.72 -0.16 10.97
C LYS A 356 -20.21 0.05 11.16
N VAL A 357 -19.76 1.30 11.23
CA VAL A 357 -18.36 1.64 11.54
C VAL A 357 -17.99 1.10 12.92
N ALA A 358 -18.85 1.27 13.93
CA ALA A 358 -18.61 0.74 15.27
C ALA A 358 -18.50 -0.80 15.28
N GLN A 359 -19.39 -1.49 14.56
CA GLN A 359 -19.40 -2.94 14.42
C GLN A 359 -18.11 -3.46 13.78
N LEU A 360 -17.70 -2.90 12.64
CA LEU A 360 -16.47 -3.29 11.94
C LEU A 360 -15.20 -2.92 12.71
N ALA A 361 -15.24 -1.83 13.49
CA ALA A 361 -14.13 -1.39 14.32
C ALA A 361 -13.97 -2.19 15.62
N THR A 362 -14.99 -2.95 16.04
CA THR A 362 -15.03 -3.60 17.36
C THR A 362 -13.81 -4.49 17.61
N ARG A 363 -13.30 -5.16 16.56
CA ARG A 363 -12.12 -6.04 16.64
C ARG A 363 -10.77 -5.31 16.61
N GLY A 364 -10.74 -4.04 16.23
CA GLY A 364 -9.49 -3.28 16.07
C GLY A 364 -8.70 -3.61 14.81
N ASP A 365 -9.30 -4.34 13.85
CA ASP A 365 -8.60 -4.82 12.65
C ASP A 365 -8.56 -3.79 11.50
N LEU A 366 -9.37 -2.72 11.55
CA LEU A 366 -9.49 -1.75 10.46
C LEU A 366 -8.17 -1.02 10.21
N GLN A 367 -7.72 -1.05 8.96
CA GLN A 367 -6.53 -0.37 8.47
C GLN A 367 -6.88 0.75 7.48
N THR A 368 -8.07 0.69 6.88
CA THR A 368 -8.59 1.70 5.94
C THR A 368 -10.07 1.92 6.15
N VAL A 369 -10.48 3.18 6.24
CA VAL A 369 -11.88 3.61 6.23
C VAL A 369 -12.04 4.66 5.13
N GLN A 370 -12.86 4.36 4.13
CA GLN A 370 -13.19 5.26 3.03
C GLN A 370 -14.72 5.40 2.93
N LEU A 371 -15.21 6.58 3.29
CA LEU A 371 -16.63 6.91 3.30
C LEU A 371 -16.88 8.15 2.45
N THR A 372 -17.78 8.04 1.48
CA THR A 372 -18.25 9.17 0.66
C THR A 372 -19.78 9.20 0.73
N ASN A 373 -20.36 10.34 1.09
CA ASN A 373 -21.81 10.54 1.22
C ASN A 373 -22.48 9.52 2.15
N ARG A 374 -21.98 9.43 3.37
CA ARG A 374 -22.54 8.62 4.46
C ARG A 374 -22.64 9.42 5.73
N TYR A 375 -23.71 9.25 6.50
CA TYR A 375 -23.87 9.99 7.74
C TYR A 375 -23.03 9.36 8.85
N LEU A 376 -21.94 10.05 9.23
CA LEU A 376 -21.00 9.71 10.31
C LEU A 376 -20.62 11.00 11.08
N PRO A 377 -21.54 11.57 11.88
CA PRO A 377 -21.33 12.87 12.53
C PRO A 377 -20.21 12.84 13.58
N VAL A 378 -19.97 11.67 14.18
CA VAL A 378 -18.94 11.44 15.19
C VAL A 378 -18.27 10.10 14.91
N LEU A 379 -16.95 10.03 15.10
CA LEU A 379 -16.22 8.76 15.04
C LEU A 379 -16.56 7.91 16.28
N PRO A 380 -17.05 6.67 16.12
CA PRO A 380 -17.42 5.81 17.25
C PRO A 380 -16.18 5.42 18.06
N ASN A 381 -16.36 5.23 19.38
CA ASN A 381 -15.25 4.93 20.30
C ASN A 381 -14.55 3.61 19.98
N GLU A 382 -15.25 2.66 19.36
CA GLU A 382 -14.70 1.39 18.89
C GLU A 382 -13.57 1.61 17.88
N LEU A 383 -13.64 2.66 17.06
CA LEU A 383 -12.61 3.00 16.08
C LEU A 383 -11.26 3.30 16.73
N ARG A 384 -11.25 3.82 17.97
CA ARG A 384 -10.03 4.03 18.77
C ARG A 384 -9.20 2.75 18.94
N ARG A 385 -9.82 1.56 18.91
CA ARG A 385 -9.12 0.26 19.02
C ARG A 385 -8.30 -0.08 17.78
N CYS A 386 -8.57 0.57 16.65
CA CYS A 386 -7.91 0.30 15.37
C CYS A 386 -6.55 1.01 15.31
N THR A 387 -5.61 0.60 16.16
CA THR A 387 -4.28 1.26 16.27
C THR A 387 -3.41 1.08 15.03
N GLU A 388 -3.77 0.14 14.15
CA GLU A 388 -3.12 -0.10 12.85
C GLU A 388 -3.82 0.64 11.69
N LEU A 389 -4.70 1.61 11.98
CA LEU A 389 -5.33 2.44 10.97
C LEU A 389 -4.28 3.26 10.21
N ARG A 390 -4.26 3.11 8.88
CA ARG A 390 -3.29 3.77 7.99
C ARG A 390 -3.94 4.80 7.09
N HIS A 391 -5.15 4.54 6.59
CA HIS A 391 -5.83 5.43 5.66
C HIS A 391 -7.21 5.81 6.18
N LEU A 392 -7.50 7.10 6.24
CA LEU A 392 -8.82 7.61 6.57
C LEU A 392 -9.27 8.60 5.49
N THR A 393 -10.42 8.31 4.88
CA THR A 393 -11.07 9.19 3.90
C THR A 393 -12.52 9.40 4.29
N LEU A 394 -12.88 10.64 4.58
CA LEU A 394 -14.23 11.05 4.96
C LEU A 394 -14.64 12.22 4.05
N GLU A 395 -15.53 11.95 3.10
CA GLU A 395 -16.03 12.91 2.13
C GLU A 395 -17.53 13.12 2.36
N TYR A 396 -17.91 14.34 2.71
CA TYR A 396 -19.29 14.77 2.96
C TYR A 396 -20.03 13.94 4.02
N THR A 397 -19.31 13.52 5.06
CA THR A 397 -19.82 12.57 6.06
C THR A 397 -20.59 13.19 7.23
N HIS A 398 -20.91 14.49 7.15
CA HIS A 398 -21.48 15.28 8.26
C HIS A 398 -20.61 15.30 9.55
N THR A 399 -19.34 14.88 9.45
CA THR A 399 -18.39 14.91 10.57
C THR A 399 -18.00 16.36 10.84
N GLN A 400 -18.23 16.85 12.06
CA GLN A 400 -17.98 18.26 12.42
C GLN A 400 -16.72 18.46 13.27
N THR A 401 -16.25 17.39 13.91
CA THR A 401 -15.06 17.39 14.77
C THR A 401 -14.42 16.00 14.76
N LEU A 402 -13.14 15.94 15.11
CA LEU A 402 -12.46 14.69 15.44
C LEU A 402 -12.35 14.56 16.97
N PRO A 403 -12.49 13.36 17.53
CA PRO A 403 -12.41 13.16 18.98
C PRO A 403 -10.98 13.37 19.50
N ASP A 404 -10.83 13.74 20.77
CA ASP A 404 -9.51 14.02 21.39
C ASP A 404 -8.53 12.82 21.36
N TRP A 405 -9.06 11.60 21.29
CA TRP A 405 -8.26 10.38 21.17
C TRP A 405 -7.72 10.16 19.75
N PHE A 406 -8.10 10.96 18.75
CA PHE A 406 -7.67 10.80 17.35
C PHE A 406 -6.14 10.79 17.18
N LYS A 407 -5.43 11.54 18.03
CA LYS A 407 -3.95 11.57 18.08
C LYS A 407 -3.29 10.21 18.33
N GLU A 408 -4.05 9.23 18.82
CA GLU A 408 -3.56 7.87 19.07
C GLU A 408 -3.30 7.07 17.79
N PHE A 409 -3.81 7.51 16.62
CA PHE A 409 -3.54 6.90 15.31
C PHE A 409 -2.15 7.26 14.77
N THR A 410 -1.11 6.88 15.51
CA THR A 410 0.31 7.14 15.20
C THR A 410 0.82 6.43 13.93
N ASN A 411 0.10 5.40 13.47
CA ASN A 411 0.37 4.65 12.24
C ASN A 411 -0.33 5.22 11.00
N LEU A 412 -1.08 6.33 11.12
CA LEU A 412 -1.80 6.93 10.00
C LEU A 412 -0.81 7.41 8.92
N GLU A 413 -0.99 6.96 7.69
CA GLU A 413 -0.17 7.24 6.51
C GLU A 413 -0.86 8.27 5.58
N PHE A 414 -2.20 8.24 5.50
CA PHE A 414 -3.03 9.12 4.65
C PHE A 414 -4.30 9.58 5.37
N ILE A 415 -4.57 10.88 5.29
CA ILE A 415 -5.83 11.47 5.74
C ILE A 415 -6.43 12.36 4.64
N HIS A 416 -7.65 12.07 4.24
CA HIS A 416 -8.47 12.88 3.34
C HIS A 416 -9.77 13.25 4.04
N LEU A 417 -9.98 14.53 4.31
CA LEU A 417 -11.24 15.04 4.85
C LEU A 417 -11.80 16.06 3.88
N GLU A 418 -12.99 15.80 3.35
CA GLU A 418 -13.78 16.76 2.62
C GLU A 418 -15.08 17.03 3.38
N SER A 419 -15.22 18.26 3.83
CA SER A 419 -16.31 18.70 4.68
C SER A 419 -17.60 18.92 3.90
N LYS A 420 -18.75 18.60 4.50
CA LYS A 420 -20.05 18.97 3.95
C LYS A 420 -20.33 20.45 4.21
N PHE A 421 -20.86 21.17 3.22
CA PHE A 421 -21.14 22.60 3.34
C PHE A 421 -22.27 22.93 4.34
N THR A 422 -23.26 22.04 4.50
CA THR A 422 -24.42 22.23 5.40
C THR A 422 -24.14 21.82 6.84
N SER A 423 -23.12 21.00 7.08
CA SER A 423 -22.67 20.55 8.42
C SER A 423 -21.15 20.45 8.45
N PRO A 424 -20.45 21.59 8.37
CA PRO A 424 -19.03 21.61 8.12
C PRO A 424 -18.20 21.20 9.35
N PHE A 425 -16.99 20.73 9.09
CA PHE A 425 -15.94 20.68 10.12
C PHE A 425 -15.74 22.07 10.71
N VAL A 426 -15.84 22.17 12.03
CA VAL A 426 -15.72 23.43 12.77
C VAL A 426 -14.34 23.57 13.39
N VAL A 427 -13.78 22.46 13.90
CA VAL A 427 -12.50 22.44 14.61
C VAL A 427 -11.79 21.10 14.40
N LEU A 428 -10.46 21.15 14.42
CA LEU A 428 -9.59 19.99 14.53
C LEU A 428 -8.81 20.10 15.85
N PRO A 429 -8.56 19.00 16.59
CA PRO A 429 -7.81 19.06 17.85
C PRO A 429 -6.39 19.60 17.65
N ASP A 430 -5.97 20.58 18.46
CA ASP A 430 -4.70 21.29 18.30
C ASP A 430 -3.46 20.36 18.33
N ASP A 431 -3.53 19.26 19.07
CA ASP A 431 -2.44 18.29 19.25
C ASP A 431 -2.60 17.02 18.39
N MET A 432 -3.54 16.99 17.44
CA MET A 432 -3.84 15.79 16.66
C MET A 432 -2.63 15.22 15.90
N PHE A 433 -1.66 16.05 15.53
CA PHE A 433 -0.50 15.67 14.73
C PHE A 433 0.77 15.38 15.54
N LYS A 434 0.77 15.62 16.86
CA LYS A 434 1.98 15.65 17.71
C LYS A 434 2.89 14.41 17.54
N ASP A 435 2.29 13.23 17.41
CA ASP A 435 2.99 11.94 17.28
C ASP A 435 2.71 11.22 15.94
N MET A 436 2.24 11.96 14.92
CA MET A 436 1.89 11.42 13.60
C MET A 436 3.07 11.37 12.63
N SER A 437 4.18 10.78 13.07
CA SER A 437 5.39 10.68 12.23
C SER A 437 5.20 9.80 10.98
N SER A 438 4.21 8.91 10.94
CA SER A 438 3.91 8.08 9.76
C SER A 438 3.14 8.82 8.66
N LEU A 439 2.52 9.95 8.99
CA LEU A 439 1.60 10.65 8.09
C LEU A 439 2.35 11.26 6.92
N THR A 440 2.00 10.81 5.72
CA THR A 440 2.71 11.13 4.47
C THR A 440 1.88 12.02 3.55
N PHE A 441 0.55 11.91 3.63
CA PHE A 441 -0.37 12.58 2.72
C PHE A 441 -1.54 13.19 3.50
N ILE A 442 -1.73 14.50 3.36
CA ILE A 442 -2.88 15.25 3.90
C ILE A 442 -3.64 15.90 2.75
N HIS A 443 -4.94 15.68 2.69
CA HIS A 443 -5.87 16.42 1.85
C HIS A 443 -7.03 16.90 2.71
N PHE A 444 -7.17 18.21 2.88
CA PHE A 444 -8.33 18.83 3.51
C PHE A 444 -9.06 19.76 2.54
N ALA A 445 -10.38 19.59 2.43
CA ALA A 445 -11.22 20.36 1.53
C ALA A 445 -12.54 20.80 2.19
N GLY A 446 -13.01 22.01 1.88
CA GLY A 446 -14.35 22.49 2.25
C GLY A 446 -14.52 22.94 3.71
N PHE A 447 -13.42 23.25 4.40
CA PHE A 447 -13.41 23.69 5.80
C PHE A 447 -13.78 25.19 5.91
N VAL A 448 -14.99 25.53 5.48
CA VAL A 448 -15.49 26.91 5.34
C VAL A 448 -15.39 27.73 6.63
N PRO A 449 -15.88 27.27 7.80
CA PRO A 449 -15.87 28.10 9.01
C PRO A 449 -14.52 28.09 9.75
N MET A 450 -13.56 27.28 9.30
CA MET A 450 -12.31 27.05 10.02
C MET A 450 -11.37 28.26 9.90
N LYS A 451 -10.99 28.81 11.06
CA LYS A 451 -10.07 29.94 11.12
C LYS A 451 -8.61 29.53 11.22
N ARG A 452 -8.31 28.40 11.86
CA ARG A 452 -6.95 27.93 12.14
C ARG A 452 -6.86 26.43 11.99
N LEU A 453 -5.70 25.98 11.52
CA LEU A 453 -5.31 24.58 11.49
C LEU A 453 -4.47 24.23 12.73
N PRO A 454 -4.47 22.96 13.17
CA PRO A 454 -3.61 22.48 14.24
C PRO A 454 -2.14 22.55 13.83
N SER A 455 -1.24 22.56 14.82
CA SER A 455 0.20 22.63 14.57
C SER A 455 0.68 21.42 13.75
N PHE A 456 1.50 21.67 12.74
CA PHE A 456 2.16 20.61 11.95
C PHE A 456 3.37 19.98 12.67
N GLN A 457 3.56 20.28 13.95
CA GLN A 457 4.53 19.59 14.78
C GLN A 457 4.23 18.09 14.84
N GLY A 458 5.23 17.26 14.53
CA GLY A 458 5.11 15.80 14.48
C GLY A 458 5.06 15.23 13.04
N LEU A 459 4.73 16.06 12.04
CA LEU A 459 4.58 15.66 10.62
C LEU A 459 5.92 15.55 9.87
N THR A 460 6.86 14.80 10.43
CA THR A 460 8.25 14.70 9.93
C THR A 460 8.41 13.94 8.61
N ASN A 461 7.39 13.16 8.19
CA ASN A 461 7.39 12.40 6.94
C ASN A 461 6.38 12.88 5.90
N LEU A 462 5.75 14.03 6.11
CA LEU A 462 4.75 14.56 5.19
C LEU A 462 5.37 14.86 3.83
N LYS A 463 4.85 14.24 2.76
CA LYS A 463 5.27 14.43 1.37
C LYS A 463 4.30 15.27 0.55
N SER A 464 3.01 15.26 0.90
CA SER A 464 1.98 16.01 0.18
C SER A 464 1.02 16.68 1.15
N LEU A 465 0.81 17.99 0.95
CA LEU A 465 -0.18 18.78 1.66
C LEU A 465 -1.10 19.45 0.63
N THR A 466 -2.40 19.17 0.73
CA THR A 466 -3.45 19.77 -0.09
C THR A 466 -4.49 20.42 0.82
N LEU A 467 -4.68 21.72 0.65
CA LEU A 467 -5.66 22.53 1.37
C LEU A 467 -6.55 23.25 0.34
N ALA A 468 -7.84 22.93 0.32
CA ALA A 468 -8.78 23.50 -0.62
C ALA A 468 -10.00 24.10 0.10
N VAL A 469 -10.46 25.27 -0.33
CA VAL A 469 -11.71 25.88 0.13
C VAL A 469 -11.72 26.09 1.65
N PHE A 470 -10.81 26.96 2.12
CA PHE A 470 -10.80 27.47 3.49
C PHE A 470 -11.13 28.97 3.47
N LEU A 471 -12.43 29.28 3.53
CA LEU A 471 -12.89 30.66 3.30
C LEU A 471 -12.56 31.63 4.44
N LEU A 472 -12.30 31.13 5.66
CA LEU A 472 -12.01 31.94 6.84
C LEU A 472 -10.62 31.70 7.46
N LEU A 473 -9.77 30.89 6.83
CA LEU A 473 -8.43 30.59 7.34
C LEU A 473 -7.55 31.83 7.29
N ASP A 474 -7.11 32.30 8.45
CA ASP A 474 -6.35 33.55 8.60
C ASP A 474 -4.83 33.33 8.54
N GLN A 475 -4.37 32.14 8.91
CA GLN A 475 -2.96 31.79 8.97
C GLN A 475 -2.72 30.28 8.75
N LEU A 476 -1.62 29.96 8.08
CA LEU A 476 -1.10 28.59 8.01
C LEU A 476 -0.09 28.29 9.15
N PRO A 477 -0.06 27.05 9.70
CA PRO A 477 0.96 26.63 10.65
C PRO A 477 2.37 26.68 10.04
N ASN A 478 3.40 26.79 10.88
CA ASN A 478 4.79 26.82 10.42
C ASN A 478 5.24 25.46 9.87
N PHE A 479 6.16 25.49 8.89
CA PHE A 479 6.64 24.33 8.14
C PHE A 479 7.98 23.80 8.65
N ASP A 480 8.43 24.22 9.84
CA ASP A 480 9.73 23.88 10.43
C ASP A 480 10.06 22.38 10.46
N GLN A 481 9.06 21.49 10.51
CA GLN A 481 9.24 20.04 10.58
C GLN A 481 8.98 19.33 9.25
N LEU A 482 8.49 20.04 8.22
CA LEU A 482 8.03 19.46 6.96
C LEU A 482 9.17 19.20 5.96
N HIS A 483 10.33 18.75 6.43
CA HIS A 483 11.56 18.58 5.64
C HIS A 483 11.48 17.57 4.48
N ARG A 484 10.37 16.86 4.33
CA ARG A 484 10.13 15.87 3.27
C ARG A 484 8.99 16.29 2.33
N LEU A 485 8.47 17.50 2.48
CA LEU A 485 7.35 17.97 1.68
C LEU A 485 7.78 18.12 0.23
N GLU A 486 7.13 17.38 -0.66
CA GLU A 486 7.39 17.37 -2.10
C GLU A 486 6.30 18.10 -2.88
N ARG A 487 5.07 18.14 -2.36
CA ARG A 487 3.93 18.78 -3.00
C ARG A 487 3.15 19.65 -2.02
N LEU A 488 2.90 20.89 -2.42
CA LEU A 488 2.05 21.82 -1.70
C LEU A 488 1.00 22.37 -2.67
N LEU A 489 -0.27 22.11 -2.38
CA LEU A 489 -1.41 22.69 -3.07
C LEU A 489 -2.25 23.45 -2.04
N VAL A 490 -2.40 24.76 -2.24
CA VAL A 490 -3.31 25.60 -1.47
C VAL A 490 -4.19 26.34 -2.45
N THR A 491 -5.51 26.14 -2.34
CA THR A 491 -6.47 26.78 -3.24
C THR A 491 -7.71 27.28 -2.50
N CYS A 492 -8.29 28.37 -2.99
CA CYS A 492 -9.51 28.96 -2.48
C CYS A 492 -9.40 29.34 -0.99
N VAL A 493 -8.45 30.21 -0.66
CA VAL A 493 -8.16 30.68 0.71
C VAL A 493 -8.20 32.22 0.80
N PRO A 494 -9.36 32.83 0.47
CA PRO A 494 -9.46 34.25 0.13
C PRO A 494 -9.09 35.25 1.24
N VAL A 495 -8.97 34.80 2.49
CA VAL A 495 -8.68 35.65 3.67
C VAL A 495 -7.23 35.49 4.14
N LEU A 496 -6.49 34.52 3.62
CA LEU A 496 -5.12 34.25 4.06
C LEU A 496 -4.17 35.32 3.49
N ASP A 497 -3.62 36.13 4.41
CA ASP A 497 -2.82 37.32 4.10
C ASP A 497 -1.33 37.06 3.83
N SER A 498 -0.81 35.94 4.33
CA SER A 498 0.62 35.64 4.27
C SER A 498 0.85 34.14 4.25
N LEU A 499 2.02 33.74 3.75
CA LEU A 499 2.47 32.36 3.72
C LEU A 499 3.53 32.14 4.82
N PRO A 500 3.66 30.92 5.36
CA PRO A 500 4.74 30.60 6.28
C PRO A 500 6.08 30.59 5.54
N ASP A 501 7.19 30.60 6.29
CA ASP A 501 8.52 30.53 5.68
C ASP A 501 8.72 29.19 4.96
N PHE A 502 9.07 29.24 3.67
CA PHE A 502 9.35 28.06 2.87
C PHE A 502 10.82 27.61 2.92
N ALA A 503 11.68 28.29 3.67
CA ALA A 503 13.07 27.87 3.87
C ALA A 503 13.23 26.38 4.27
N PRO A 504 12.38 25.79 5.15
CA PRO A 504 12.48 24.37 5.52
C PRO A 504 12.18 23.38 4.39
N ILE A 505 11.45 23.81 3.35
CA ILE A 505 10.94 22.94 2.27
C ILE A 505 11.56 23.25 0.90
N LYS A 506 12.42 24.27 0.80
CA LYS A 506 12.92 24.82 -0.47
C LYS A 506 13.68 23.83 -1.36
N GLU A 507 14.32 22.84 -0.75
CA GLU A 507 15.14 21.82 -1.44
C GLU A 507 14.34 20.57 -1.81
N THR A 508 13.24 20.28 -1.11
CA THR A 508 12.45 19.06 -1.31
C THR A 508 11.21 19.27 -2.17
N LEU A 509 10.69 20.49 -2.23
CA LEU A 509 9.46 20.80 -2.94
C LEU A 509 9.64 20.65 -4.46
N LYS A 510 8.85 19.75 -5.05
CA LYS A 510 8.82 19.45 -6.49
C LYS A 510 7.63 20.09 -7.20
N SER A 511 6.53 20.32 -6.48
CA SER A 511 5.31 20.93 -7.01
C SER A 511 4.76 21.94 -6.01
N LEU A 512 4.50 23.16 -6.48
CA LEU A 512 3.83 24.23 -5.75
C LEU A 512 2.65 24.72 -6.59
N ILE A 513 1.46 24.72 -5.99
CA ILE A 513 0.23 25.27 -6.58
C ILE A 513 -0.42 26.14 -5.51
N LEU A 514 -0.47 27.44 -5.75
CA LEU A 514 -1.09 28.46 -4.91
C LEU A 514 -2.05 29.25 -5.79
N THR A 515 -3.21 28.66 -6.03
CA THR A 515 -4.22 29.11 -7.01
C THR A 515 -5.49 29.57 -6.33
N ASP A 516 -6.30 30.30 -7.08
CA ASP A 516 -7.45 31.04 -6.53
C ASP A 516 -7.00 32.02 -5.42
N ARG A 517 -7.88 32.92 -5.00
CA ARG A 517 -7.48 34.08 -4.19
C ARG A 517 -6.75 33.70 -2.90
N GLY A 518 -5.55 34.28 -2.74
CA GLY A 518 -4.88 34.56 -1.47
C GLY A 518 -4.36 36.00 -1.52
N THR A 519 -4.65 36.82 -0.50
CA THR A 519 -4.35 38.26 -0.56
C THR A 519 -2.85 38.55 -0.57
N TRP A 520 -2.00 37.58 -0.19
CA TRP A 520 -0.54 37.63 -0.27
C TRP A 520 0.01 38.00 -1.66
N CYS A 521 -0.77 37.78 -2.72
CA CYS A 521 -0.39 38.07 -4.11
C CYS A 521 -0.23 39.56 -4.41
N CYS A 522 -0.85 40.44 -3.61
CA CYS A 522 -1.00 41.84 -3.96
C CYS A 522 -1.13 42.76 -2.74
N ASN A 523 -1.21 42.22 -1.52
CA ASN A 523 -1.29 43.00 -0.29
C ASN A 523 0.07 43.52 0.23
N GLY A 524 1.17 43.30 -0.50
CA GLY A 524 2.51 43.71 -0.06
C GLY A 524 3.37 42.60 0.55
N PHE A 525 2.88 41.36 0.62
CA PHE A 525 3.64 40.22 1.17
C PHE A 525 4.73 39.70 0.22
N LEU A 526 4.37 39.37 -1.03
CA LEU A 526 5.30 38.85 -2.04
C LEU A 526 6.07 39.95 -2.77
N ASP A 527 5.43 41.09 -3.03
CA ASP A 527 6.01 42.23 -3.73
C ASP A 527 5.42 43.54 -3.16
N GLU A 528 5.54 44.66 -3.86
CA GLU A 528 4.84 45.89 -3.53
C GLU A 528 3.31 45.70 -3.50
N CYS A 529 2.63 46.48 -2.65
CA CYS A 529 1.18 46.39 -2.56
C CYS A 529 0.52 46.99 -3.80
N ASP A 530 -0.25 46.17 -4.53
CA ASP A 530 -1.06 46.58 -5.67
C ASP A 530 -2.52 46.17 -5.46
N LEU A 531 -3.31 47.08 -4.89
CA LEU A 531 -4.73 46.83 -4.66
C LEU A 531 -5.55 46.75 -5.97
N GLN A 532 -5.00 47.16 -7.12
CA GLN A 532 -5.69 47.04 -8.42
C GLN A 532 -5.60 45.61 -8.97
N HIS A 533 -4.67 44.80 -8.47
CA HIS A 533 -4.52 43.41 -8.89
C HIS A 533 -5.83 42.62 -8.69
N PRO A 534 -6.27 41.77 -9.65
CA PRO A 534 -7.54 41.05 -9.57
C PRO A 534 -7.72 40.22 -8.28
N MET A 535 -6.63 39.65 -7.75
CA MET A 535 -6.63 38.88 -6.50
C MET A 535 -6.89 39.72 -5.23
N CYS A 536 -6.78 41.05 -5.30
CA CYS A 536 -7.06 41.96 -4.18
C CYS A 536 -8.43 42.64 -4.29
N GLN A 537 -9.13 42.46 -5.40
CA GLN A 537 -10.49 42.98 -5.59
C GLN A 537 -11.52 42.08 -4.89
N ILE A 538 -12.80 42.46 -4.98
CA ILE A 538 -13.90 41.62 -4.49
C ILE A 538 -13.87 40.29 -5.23
N HIS A 539 -13.90 39.17 -4.51
CA HIS A 539 -13.81 37.86 -5.15
C HIS A 539 -15.08 37.58 -5.96
N PRO A 540 -14.97 37.26 -7.26
CA PRO A 540 -16.13 37.12 -8.13
C PRO A 540 -17.04 35.93 -7.77
N LEU A 541 -16.46 34.79 -7.33
CA LEU A 541 -17.23 33.64 -6.85
C LEU A 541 -17.70 33.75 -5.38
N TRP A 542 -16.78 33.96 -4.45
CA TRP A 542 -17.07 33.91 -3.00
C TRP A 542 -17.61 35.21 -2.41
N GLY A 543 -17.56 36.34 -3.15
CA GLY A 543 -17.99 37.64 -2.66
C GLY A 543 -17.13 38.22 -1.53
N THR A 544 -15.94 37.65 -1.27
CA THR A 544 -15.05 38.15 -0.21
C THR A 544 -14.59 39.58 -0.52
N PRO A 545 -14.54 40.47 0.49
CA PRO A 545 -14.27 41.89 0.28
C PRO A 545 -12.85 42.13 -0.26
N SER A 546 -12.60 43.31 -0.82
CA SER A 546 -11.25 43.70 -1.29
C SER A 546 -10.22 43.66 -0.17
N ALA A 547 -8.99 43.28 -0.52
CA ALA A 547 -7.88 43.23 0.42
C ALA A 547 -7.41 44.64 0.83
N SER A 548 -6.59 44.69 1.89
CA SER A 548 -5.86 45.89 2.29
C SER A 548 -4.37 45.61 2.34
N CYS A 549 -3.53 46.63 2.16
CA CYS A 549 -2.08 46.46 2.25
C CYS A 549 -1.67 46.07 3.67
N LEU A 550 -0.67 45.18 3.77
CA LEU A 550 -0.03 44.85 5.03
C LEU A 550 0.61 46.10 5.65
N THR A 551 0.45 46.27 6.96
CA THR A 551 1.14 47.32 7.70
C THR A 551 2.64 47.04 7.78
N SER A 552 3.46 48.08 7.94
CA SER A 552 4.93 47.97 7.99
C SER A 552 5.48 47.00 9.05
N ASP A 553 4.68 46.69 10.08
CA ASP A 553 5.02 45.78 11.17
C ASP A 553 4.81 44.28 10.84
N ARG A 554 4.10 43.96 9.74
CA ARG A 554 3.90 42.57 9.30
C ARG A 554 5.04 42.09 8.41
N GLN A 555 5.37 40.81 8.57
CA GLN A 555 6.55 40.19 7.97
C GLN A 555 6.32 39.97 6.46
N LYS A 556 7.18 40.57 5.64
CA LYS A 556 7.29 40.26 4.20
C LYS A 556 7.80 38.83 4.01
N ALA A 557 7.58 38.26 2.82
CA ALA A 557 8.13 36.97 2.44
C ALA A 557 9.66 36.95 2.60
N THR A 558 10.19 35.85 3.13
CA THR A 558 11.64 35.67 3.29
C THR A 558 12.32 35.54 1.91
N PRO A 559 13.63 35.85 1.80
CA PRO A 559 14.36 35.67 0.53
C PRO A 559 14.27 34.26 -0.03
N ASP A 560 14.32 33.24 0.84
CA ASP A 560 14.16 31.83 0.46
C ASP A 560 12.75 31.53 -0.08
N THR A 561 11.71 32.07 0.57
CA THR A 561 10.31 31.94 0.10
C THR A 561 10.12 32.56 -1.27
N LEU A 562 10.62 33.77 -1.49
CA LEU A 562 10.57 34.45 -2.78
C LEU A 562 11.33 33.68 -3.87
N ALA A 563 12.52 33.15 -3.54
CA ALA A 563 13.30 32.36 -4.47
C ALA A 563 12.59 31.06 -4.87
N LEU A 564 11.89 30.41 -3.93
CA LEU A 564 11.12 29.21 -4.21
C LEU A 564 9.91 29.48 -5.10
N ILE A 565 9.12 30.51 -4.79
CA ILE A 565 7.94 30.90 -5.58
C ILE A 565 8.32 31.21 -7.03
N LYS A 566 9.46 31.89 -7.24
CA LYS A 566 9.97 32.18 -8.59
C LYS A 566 10.29 30.94 -9.43
N LYS A 567 10.47 29.76 -8.82
CA LYS A 567 10.63 28.49 -9.56
C LYS A 567 9.32 27.99 -10.18
N PHE A 568 8.16 28.50 -9.73
CA PHE A 568 6.82 28.05 -10.13
C PHE A 568 5.93 29.23 -10.60
N PRO A 569 6.34 30.00 -11.63
CA PRO A 569 5.67 31.25 -12.01
C PRO A 569 4.22 31.03 -12.49
N ASP A 570 3.94 29.91 -13.15
CA ASP A 570 2.62 29.60 -13.71
C ASP A 570 1.66 28.94 -12.71
N ASN A 571 2.04 28.84 -11.43
CA ASN A 571 1.22 28.14 -10.42
C ASN A 571 0.97 28.97 -9.16
N VAL A 572 1.44 30.22 -9.11
CA VAL A 572 1.29 31.10 -7.94
C VAL A 572 0.60 32.38 -8.39
N CYS A 573 -0.45 32.78 -7.66
CA CYS A 573 -1.18 34.03 -7.90
C CYS A 573 -1.90 34.11 -9.26
N ASN A 574 -2.38 32.97 -9.76
CA ASN A 574 -3.17 32.89 -10.97
C ASN A 574 -4.43 32.03 -10.78
N GLY A 575 -5.20 31.84 -11.86
CA GLY A 575 -6.38 30.96 -11.85
C GLY A 575 -7.52 31.46 -10.95
N LEU A 576 -7.83 32.76 -10.97
CA LEU A 576 -8.98 33.31 -10.23
C LEU A 576 -10.27 32.62 -10.67
N LEU A 577 -11.02 32.08 -9.72
CA LEU A 577 -12.25 31.36 -10.02
C LEU A 577 -13.43 32.31 -10.23
N PHE A 578 -14.16 32.14 -11.33
CA PHE A 578 -15.39 32.86 -11.65
C PHE A 578 -16.63 31.98 -11.47
N PRO A 579 -17.83 32.57 -11.31
CA PRO A 579 -19.09 31.84 -11.44
C PRO A 579 -19.14 31.04 -12.76
N GLY A 580 -19.60 29.79 -12.69
CA GLY A 580 -19.62 28.85 -13.82
C GLY A 580 -18.32 28.08 -14.06
N THR A 581 -17.21 28.45 -13.40
CA THR A 581 -15.98 27.63 -13.40
C THR A 581 -15.99 26.62 -12.25
N LEU A 582 -16.40 27.03 -11.04
CA LEU A 582 -16.54 26.13 -9.91
C LEU A 582 -17.99 26.18 -9.42
N GLU A 583 -18.64 25.03 -9.42
CA GLU A 583 -20.01 24.89 -8.93
C GLU A 583 -20.06 24.95 -7.41
N GLY A 584 -21.06 25.67 -6.90
CA GLY A 584 -21.37 25.70 -5.48
C GLY A 584 -21.92 24.36 -4.97
N PRO A 585 -22.23 24.27 -3.66
CA PRO A 585 -22.90 23.08 -3.13
C PRO A 585 -24.26 22.86 -3.81
N PRO A 586 -24.67 21.60 -4.05
CA PRO A 586 -26.00 21.29 -4.58
C PRO A 586 -27.11 21.91 -3.74
N THR A 587 -28.17 22.38 -4.40
CA THR A 587 -29.39 22.91 -3.77
C THR A 587 -30.60 22.18 -4.36
N PRO A 588 -31.80 22.28 -3.74
CA PRO A 588 -33.01 21.72 -4.34
C PRO A 588 -33.23 22.24 -5.78
N ALA A 589 -33.05 23.55 -5.98
CA ALA A 589 -33.24 24.19 -7.28
C ALA A 589 -32.28 23.67 -8.36
N THR A 590 -31.05 23.29 -8.00
CA THR A 590 -30.08 22.76 -8.96
C THR A 590 -30.24 21.26 -9.19
N MET A 591 -30.72 20.49 -8.21
CA MET A 591 -30.88 19.03 -8.33
C MET A 591 -32.23 18.61 -8.93
N ASP A 592 -33.32 19.33 -8.64
CA ASP A 592 -34.67 18.98 -9.08
C ASP A 592 -34.79 18.81 -10.62
N PRO A 593 -34.19 19.68 -11.46
CA PRO A 593 -34.24 19.51 -12.92
C PRO A 593 -33.60 18.20 -13.40
N CYS A 594 -32.64 17.68 -12.65
CA CYS A 594 -31.89 16.48 -13.03
C CYS A 594 -32.63 15.19 -12.76
N ASN A 595 -33.52 15.17 -11.76
CA ASN A 595 -34.29 13.97 -11.37
C ASN A 595 -33.39 12.72 -11.26
N GLY A 596 -32.21 12.87 -10.65
CA GLY A 596 -31.22 11.80 -10.46
C GLY A 596 -30.60 11.21 -11.72
N THR A 597 -30.72 11.89 -12.88
CA THR A 597 -30.22 11.40 -14.16
C THR A 597 -28.98 12.18 -14.59
N LEU A 598 -27.84 11.51 -14.68
CA LEU A 598 -26.60 12.09 -15.22
C LEU A 598 -26.74 12.42 -16.71
N TYR A 599 -25.97 13.42 -17.15
CA TYR A 599 -25.83 13.87 -18.55
C TYR A 599 -27.07 14.44 -19.22
N ARG A 600 -28.19 14.49 -18.50
CA ARG A 600 -29.42 15.15 -18.94
C ARG A 600 -29.18 16.65 -19.09
N GLN A 601 -29.70 17.25 -20.16
CA GLN A 601 -29.71 18.70 -20.31
C GLN A 601 -30.60 19.34 -19.24
N CYS A 602 -30.10 20.40 -18.61
CA CYS A 602 -30.86 21.19 -17.65
C CYS A 602 -30.75 22.67 -17.99
N ILE A 603 -31.70 23.47 -17.52
CA ILE A 603 -31.77 24.90 -17.83
C ILE A 603 -31.40 25.64 -16.55
N ASP A 604 -30.24 26.31 -16.57
CA ASP A 604 -29.92 27.32 -15.57
C ASP A 604 -30.69 28.63 -15.88
N ALA A 605 -31.00 29.40 -14.85
CA ALA A 605 -31.74 30.66 -14.96
C ALA A 605 -31.03 31.70 -15.86
N SER A 606 -29.72 31.55 -16.08
CA SER A 606 -28.91 32.37 -16.99
C SER A 606 -29.03 31.98 -18.48
N GLY A 607 -29.65 30.84 -18.79
CA GLY A 607 -29.78 30.32 -20.17
C GLY A 607 -28.49 29.71 -20.74
N VAL A 608 -27.46 29.48 -19.91
CA VAL A 608 -26.21 28.81 -20.30
C VAL A 608 -26.44 27.31 -20.54
N GLU A 609 -25.77 26.74 -21.55
CA GLU A 609 -25.79 25.30 -21.82
C GLU A 609 -25.27 24.54 -20.59
N SER A 610 -26.14 23.77 -19.94
CA SER A 610 -25.87 23.13 -18.66
C SER A 610 -26.28 21.66 -18.68
N MET A 611 -25.63 20.84 -17.86
CA MET A 611 -25.79 19.39 -17.84
C MET A 611 -25.83 18.85 -16.42
N CYS A 612 -26.69 17.89 -16.18
CA CYS A 612 -26.74 17.18 -14.90
C CYS A 612 -25.46 16.37 -14.66
N TYR A 613 -24.71 16.73 -13.62
CA TYR A 613 -23.42 16.14 -13.31
C TYR A 613 -23.22 16.04 -11.79
N ASN A 614 -22.31 15.17 -11.35
CA ASN A 614 -21.97 14.92 -9.95
C ASN A 614 -20.53 15.41 -9.68
N ALA A 615 -20.32 16.72 -9.76
CA ALA A 615 -19.03 17.34 -9.52
C ALA A 615 -18.48 16.94 -8.14
N ARG A 616 -17.23 16.45 -8.09
CA ARG A 616 -16.54 16.05 -6.83
C ARG A 616 -17.31 15.03 -5.97
N PHE A 617 -18.05 14.10 -6.59
CA PHE A 617 -18.94 13.16 -5.88
C PHE A 617 -20.09 13.83 -5.10
N MET A 618 -20.41 15.09 -5.37
CA MET A 618 -21.60 15.72 -4.82
C MET A 618 -22.88 15.16 -5.46
N GLY A 619 -24.05 15.55 -4.94
CA GLY A 619 -25.34 15.18 -5.54
C GLY A 619 -25.44 15.60 -7.01
N ILE A 620 -26.19 14.83 -7.81
CA ILE A 620 -26.43 15.12 -9.22
C ILE A 620 -27.19 16.45 -9.34
N ALA A 621 -26.51 17.48 -9.79
CA ALA A 621 -27.02 18.83 -9.92
C ALA A 621 -26.81 19.37 -11.34
N CYS A 622 -27.60 20.36 -11.70
CA CYS A 622 -27.47 21.07 -12.96
C CYS A 622 -26.18 21.87 -12.96
N ASP A 623 -25.21 21.38 -13.75
CA ASP A 623 -23.85 21.90 -13.81
C ASP A 623 -23.66 22.78 -15.03
N THR A 624 -23.26 24.03 -14.78
CA THR A 624 -23.00 25.08 -15.77
C THR A 624 -21.57 25.04 -16.33
N ASN A 625 -20.71 24.20 -15.77
CA ASN A 625 -19.34 24.06 -16.21
C ASN A 625 -19.28 23.43 -17.61
N PRO A 626 -18.58 24.07 -18.57
CA PRO A 626 -18.47 23.54 -19.92
C PRO A 626 -17.59 22.27 -20.02
N PHE A 627 -16.71 21.99 -19.04
CA PHE A 627 -15.79 20.86 -19.11
C PHE A 627 -16.50 19.49 -19.03
N PRO A 628 -17.42 19.23 -18.08
CA PRO A 628 -18.23 18.00 -18.10
C PRO A 628 -18.97 17.78 -19.42
N ILE A 629 -19.55 18.82 -20.02
CA ILE A 629 -20.27 18.74 -21.30
C ILE A 629 -19.30 18.33 -22.42
N LYS A 630 -18.15 19.00 -22.50
CA LYS A 630 -17.10 18.68 -23.49
C LYS A 630 -16.58 17.24 -23.30
N MET A 631 -16.37 16.82 -22.05
CA MET A 631 -15.95 15.46 -21.70
C MET A 631 -16.97 14.44 -22.20
N ARG A 632 -18.26 14.63 -21.92
CA ARG A 632 -19.29 13.67 -22.32
C ARG A 632 -19.47 13.61 -23.84
N ARG A 633 -19.38 14.74 -24.54
CA ARG A 633 -19.36 14.78 -26.03
C ARG A 633 -18.21 13.93 -26.58
N TYR A 634 -17.02 14.01 -25.99
CA TYR A 634 -15.86 13.23 -26.42
C TYR A 634 -16.03 11.74 -26.14
N GLN A 635 -16.58 11.40 -24.97
CA GLN A 635 -16.93 10.02 -24.61
C GLN A 635 -17.90 9.40 -25.62
N ILE A 636 -18.98 10.11 -25.96
CA ILE A 636 -19.97 9.64 -26.95
C ILE A 636 -19.33 9.49 -28.34
N ALA A 637 -18.63 10.52 -28.82
CA ALA A 637 -18.03 10.52 -30.15
C ALA A 637 -16.99 9.41 -30.34
N ARG A 638 -16.27 9.03 -29.27
CA ARG A 638 -15.24 7.99 -29.29
C ARG A 638 -15.77 6.61 -28.86
N GLY A 639 -17.04 6.50 -28.47
CA GLY A 639 -17.61 5.26 -27.95
C GLY A 639 -16.98 4.80 -26.63
N VAL A 640 -16.55 5.73 -25.79
CA VAL A 640 -15.83 5.49 -24.54
C VAL A 640 -16.77 5.67 -23.35
N GLY A 641 -16.74 4.70 -22.45
CA GLY A 641 -17.43 4.79 -21.18
C GLY A 641 -18.84 4.22 -21.18
N ASP A 642 -19.72 4.79 -20.35
CA ASP A 642 -21.05 4.22 -20.16
C ASP A 642 -21.90 4.51 -21.41
N PRO A 643 -22.67 3.52 -21.91
CA PRO A 643 -23.52 3.71 -23.08
C PRO A 643 -24.39 4.96 -22.93
N CYS A 644 -24.45 5.78 -23.98
CA CYS A 644 -25.26 6.98 -23.94
C CYS A 644 -26.75 6.64 -24.10
N ASN A 645 -27.60 7.44 -23.46
CA ASN A 645 -29.04 7.35 -23.57
C ASN A 645 -29.57 8.41 -24.54
N PRO A 646 -30.10 8.02 -25.72
CA PRO A 646 -30.64 8.98 -26.70
C PRO A 646 -31.76 9.87 -26.16
N ASP A 647 -32.54 9.42 -25.18
CA ASP A 647 -33.66 10.19 -24.62
C ASP A 647 -33.20 11.49 -23.94
N TYR A 648 -32.00 11.49 -23.36
CA TYR A 648 -31.48 12.62 -22.59
C TYR A 648 -30.15 13.17 -23.10
N GLU A 649 -29.43 12.42 -23.94
CA GLU A 649 -28.07 12.75 -24.42
C GLU A 649 -28.00 12.97 -25.94
N ALA A 650 -29.14 12.99 -26.67
CA ALA A 650 -29.15 13.30 -28.10
C ALA A 650 -28.50 14.65 -28.43
N TRP A 651 -28.66 15.65 -27.56
CA TRP A 651 -28.04 16.97 -27.68
C TRP A 651 -26.50 16.96 -27.52
N LEU A 652 -25.94 15.87 -26.98
CA LEU A 652 -24.50 15.62 -26.88
C LEU A 652 -23.97 14.80 -28.07
N GLY A 653 -24.84 14.42 -29.02
CA GLY A 653 -24.49 13.62 -30.20
C GLY A 653 -24.74 12.12 -30.04
N CYS A 654 -25.46 11.68 -29.00
CA CYS A 654 -25.92 10.30 -28.88
C CYS A 654 -26.95 9.98 -29.97
N LYS A 655 -26.87 8.78 -30.55
CA LYS A 655 -27.74 8.34 -31.66
C LYS A 655 -28.54 7.10 -31.32
#